data_AF-M9R741-F1
#
_entry.id   AF-M9R741-F1
#
_cell.length_a   1.000
_cell.length_b   1.000
_cell.length_c   1.000
_cell.angle_alpha   90.00
_cell.angle_beta   90.00
_cell.angle_gamma   90.00
#
_symmetry.space_group_name_H-M   'P 1'
#
loop_
_entity.id
_entity.type
_entity.pdbx_description
1 polymer ?
#
loop_
_entity_poly.entity_id
_entity_poly.type
_entity_poly.pdbx_seq_one_letter_code
_entity_poly.pdbx_strand_id
1 'polypeptide(L)'
;MAMVTFSPGEIQALEKRFVKAWTGANSTPFIVDAPLNADDEKRAIELVRYIPAVKVFELCPTIACWGMLKGLSEGYDGSDRLVYRPISNFTGWPLHENHQRDALKSKFRKSGRSIGIPIFGTDPTDVFFGAVGPVKTMYADIANAFVRHALYFGLPAIEDTTSSRHWQRRAVAWYASGLTRLQKAVVFDVSSFLSRRFEAWRQGETPLSANEEELFEAFTSAVRDLGRGRKDLVGPPKLCWSADRLGLEPEKSQKHQTITIGKFPTQISGGERMTFAAPWQENLRWQCGASVECMEFAPKKGEVLVFDADTGKLFKRMPFGEEVINVAAEHLVALAAEDFECPSFGQAIPAKDHRYRVAWIEAGEVMTFASGAVVKTERPTESAMWIDGHVIGKSGGRTLYSATGRLVGCIDPEVGGKNRILRAVHSDDVKFATFTAAEDGSFEVSFKALGFLSSNRPGKVRFEVLAPGAAGDMKARSEITVSAWLWPAFDYSCDEITELPLPSNFSMGQSRGLRLEGGRLFVDLRTDGASPVLGLIFSDEVIEFDLFTRSETLTHNKVNTGTRAIVSRGALLSLGQENRHDTFRLTSGDKNCDLLVLGEIIRRPFLGAQSYEVPASHLQNKPSADDRIALKRDTGEIIVFARLRRVDDPVEVHIEVGGAQTLLRFKTQSVIDAVRVVLLDAKGHITEGEIPIGRIPVDGNLLSHVSASMSEVDGFVSIDFDNRGFILPTRAEIYGREEGARLFRLVTDASGAPLAVGLGDEGPCASSVRLADLARLAAKATHAALEEQMSSSVGMAYASVLTELGARRMVGAIKPVLNVEKSDDLTPRHDLVGLAPWIFQAPGSAFGDLSPESGLTALAGMVDVPDLADPPDPRISQPLTSWLERLQIDVALPEQVSAQKLSNALNSARFRMRVTDLRVLLGSNSTATVAGAIIEPWRGEGTLLRSFEKDGGGDDRVTKIAYVVESFARSCALGEADEFVRAVTYRTGFDCTDVGRALTLMMRADVEVFVYFKNLWTAGLKQGTTK
;
A
#
# COMPACT_ATOMS: atom_id res chain seq x y z
N MET A 1 20.58 -18.55 71.64
CA MET A 1 20.57 -18.04 70.25
C MET A 1 21.95 -18.24 69.67
N ALA A 2 22.11 -19.11 68.68
CA ALA A 2 23.39 -19.27 67.98
C ALA A 2 23.66 -18.01 67.15
N MET A 3 24.85 -17.43 67.27
CA MET A 3 25.31 -16.35 66.39
C MET A 3 25.34 -16.88 64.96
N VAL A 4 24.46 -16.36 64.10
CA VAL A 4 24.51 -16.67 62.67
C VAL A 4 25.75 -16.00 62.10
N THR A 5 26.82 -16.78 61.90
CA THR A 5 28.05 -16.33 61.23
C THR A 5 27.95 -16.60 59.74
N PHE A 6 28.02 -15.55 58.93
CA PHE A 6 28.13 -15.65 57.47
C PHE A 6 29.59 -15.69 57.05
N SER A 7 30.00 -16.70 56.29
CA SER A 7 31.33 -16.72 55.66
C SER A 7 31.36 -15.84 54.40
N PRO A 8 32.52 -15.28 54.00
CA PRO A 8 32.63 -14.47 52.78
C PRO A 8 32.16 -15.18 51.50
N GLY A 9 32.39 -16.49 51.41
CA GLY A 9 31.94 -17.30 50.27
C GLY A 9 30.42 -17.45 50.19
N GLU A 10 29.74 -17.59 51.33
CA GLU A 10 28.27 -17.64 51.39
C GLU A 10 27.64 -16.31 50.98
N ILE A 11 28.22 -15.19 51.43
CA ILE A 11 27.74 -13.83 51.07
C ILE A 11 27.82 -13.63 49.56
N GLN A 12 28.97 -13.94 48.94
CA GLN A 12 29.14 -13.80 47.49
C GLN A 12 28.24 -14.75 46.69
N ALA A 13 28.03 -15.97 47.17
CA ALA A 13 27.13 -16.92 46.52
C ALA A 13 25.68 -16.45 46.56
N LEU A 14 25.23 -15.89 47.69
CA LEU A 14 23.89 -15.33 47.86
C LEU A 14 23.71 -14.08 46.97
N GLU A 15 24.68 -13.16 46.96
CA GLU A 15 24.65 -11.98 46.09
C GLU A 15 24.54 -12.38 44.61
N LYS A 16 25.30 -13.38 44.14
CA LYS A 16 25.21 -13.87 42.76
C LYS A 16 23.82 -14.42 42.42
N ARG A 17 23.20 -15.17 43.34
CA ARG A 17 21.82 -15.67 43.14
C ARG A 17 20.81 -14.52 43.11
N PHE A 18 20.98 -13.52 43.96
CA PHE A 18 20.17 -12.29 43.96
C PHE A 18 20.32 -11.51 42.65
N VAL A 19 21.54 -11.28 42.17
CA VAL A 19 21.79 -10.62 40.88
C VAL A 19 21.13 -11.41 39.75
N LYS A 20 21.22 -12.74 39.76
CA LYS A 20 20.56 -13.60 38.76
C LYS A 20 19.03 -13.50 38.82
N ALA A 21 18.43 -13.47 40.02
CA ALA A 21 16.99 -13.26 40.16
C ALA A 21 16.58 -11.85 39.69
N TRP A 22 17.34 -10.83 40.07
CA TRP A 22 17.11 -9.42 39.71
C TRP A 22 17.20 -9.15 38.20
N THR A 23 18.10 -9.84 37.50
CA THR A 23 18.34 -9.61 36.06
C THR A 23 17.78 -10.70 35.15
N GLY A 24 17.22 -11.77 35.73
CA GLY A 24 16.74 -12.95 35.02
C GLY A 24 15.29 -12.84 34.50
N ALA A 25 14.78 -13.99 34.05
CA ALA A 25 13.40 -14.10 33.56
C ALA A 25 12.40 -13.72 34.65
N ASN A 26 11.31 -13.09 34.23
CA ASN A 26 10.20 -12.70 35.09
C ASN A 26 10.54 -11.67 36.18
N SER A 27 11.74 -11.07 36.13
CA SER A 27 12.11 -9.98 37.02
C SER A 27 11.45 -8.67 36.61
N THR A 28 11.01 -7.88 37.60
CA THR A 28 10.41 -6.56 37.42
C THR A 28 11.51 -5.48 37.55
N PRO A 29 11.30 -4.23 37.10
CA PRO A 29 12.23 -3.12 37.36
C PRO A 29 12.23 -2.69 38.83
N PHE A 30 11.41 -3.26 39.70
CA PHE A 30 11.33 -2.95 41.12
C PHE A 30 12.01 -4.06 41.93
N ILE A 31 13.17 -3.76 42.51
CA ILE A 31 14.04 -4.80 43.11
C ILE A 31 13.37 -5.57 44.25
N VAL A 32 12.39 -4.97 44.92
CA VAL A 32 11.60 -5.61 45.98
C VAL A 32 10.85 -6.85 45.49
N ASP A 33 10.43 -6.85 44.22
CA ASP A 33 9.67 -7.94 43.58
C ASP A 33 10.59 -8.95 42.85
N ALA A 34 11.89 -8.96 43.15
CA ALA A 34 12.80 -9.95 42.57
C ALA A 34 12.30 -11.38 42.88
N PRO A 35 12.22 -12.29 41.88
CA PRO A 35 11.66 -13.63 42.04
C PRO A 35 12.61 -14.56 42.79
N LEU A 36 12.67 -14.38 44.11
CA LEU A 36 13.54 -15.11 45.02
C LEU A 36 12.82 -16.36 45.57
N ASN A 37 13.57 -17.42 45.83
CA ASN A 37 13.05 -18.52 46.62
C ASN A 37 13.03 -18.12 48.11
N ALA A 38 12.16 -18.78 48.90
CA ALA A 38 11.94 -18.44 50.30
C ALA A 38 13.20 -18.55 51.17
N ASP A 39 14.12 -19.48 50.84
CA ASP A 39 15.36 -19.68 51.59
C ASP A 39 16.35 -18.53 51.36
N ASP A 40 16.55 -18.12 50.11
CA ASP A 40 17.41 -16.99 49.74
C ASP A 40 16.86 -15.67 50.30
N GLU A 41 15.54 -15.47 50.27
CA GLU A 41 14.88 -14.30 50.89
C GLU A 41 15.14 -14.27 52.40
N LYS A 42 14.84 -15.37 53.12
CA LYS A 42 15.07 -15.46 54.56
C LYS A 42 16.53 -15.20 54.92
N ARG A 43 17.46 -15.77 54.15
CA ARG A 43 18.89 -15.64 54.40
C ARG A 43 19.39 -14.21 54.15
N ALA A 44 18.82 -13.52 53.16
CA ALA A 44 19.11 -12.11 52.90
C ALA A 44 18.56 -11.19 54.01
N ILE A 45 17.37 -11.48 54.56
CA ILE A 45 16.82 -10.74 55.72
C ILE A 45 17.76 -10.84 56.92
N GLU A 46 18.22 -12.07 57.23
CA GLU A 46 19.19 -12.29 58.31
C GLU A 46 20.47 -11.46 58.06
N LEU A 47 21.01 -11.52 56.84
CA LEU A 47 22.24 -10.83 56.48
C LEU A 47 22.17 -9.31 56.68
N VAL A 48 21.08 -8.68 56.23
CA VAL A 48 20.87 -7.22 56.35
C VAL A 48 20.69 -6.80 57.82
N ARG A 49 20.12 -7.65 58.66
CA ARG A 49 19.90 -7.38 60.10
C ARG A 49 21.16 -7.52 60.95
N TYR A 50 22.04 -8.46 60.62
CA TYR A 50 23.20 -8.79 61.46
C TYR A 50 24.49 -8.07 61.06
N ILE A 51 24.63 -7.62 59.81
CA ILE A 51 25.84 -6.95 59.32
C ILE A 51 25.65 -5.42 59.34
N PRO A 52 26.66 -4.63 59.78
CA PRO A 52 26.57 -3.18 59.73
C PRO A 52 26.38 -2.64 58.31
N ALA A 53 25.55 -1.60 58.17
CA ALA A 53 25.18 -0.98 56.89
C ALA A 53 26.33 -0.81 55.90
N VAL A 54 27.45 -0.26 56.39
CA VAL A 54 28.65 0.00 55.58
C VAL A 54 29.15 -1.26 54.89
N LYS A 55 29.25 -2.38 55.63
CA LYS A 55 29.78 -3.64 55.12
C LYS A 55 28.81 -4.33 54.17
N VAL A 56 27.50 -4.22 54.39
CA VAL A 56 26.50 -4.83 53.49
C VAL A 56 26.55 -4.18 52.10
N PHE A 57 26.61 -2.85 52.03
CA PHE A 57 26.70 -2.14 50.74
C PHE A 57 28.02 -2.40 49.99
N GLU A 58 29.10 -2.72 50.70
CA GLU A 58 30.41 -3.05 50.11
C GLU A 58 30.50 -4.50 49.63
N LEU A 59 29.95 -5.46 50.39
CA LEU A 59 30.08 -6.89 50.11
C LEU A 59 28.98 -7.44 49.19
N CYS A 60 27.76 -6.90 49.30
CA CYS A 60 26.56 -7.41 48.63
C CYS A 60 25.60 -6.24 48.30
N PRO A 61 25.95 -5.38 47.33
CA PRO A 61 25.20 -4.16 47.02
C PRO A 61 23.76 -4.41 46.58
N THR A 62 23.47 -5.52 45.88
CA THR A 62 22.12 -5.88 45.42
C THR A 62 21.23 -6.23 46.61
N ILE A 63 21.71 -7.10 47.49
CA ILE A 63 20.99 -7.45 48.74
C ILE A 63 20.83 -6.22 49.63
N ALA A 64 21.83 -5.35 49.71
CA ALA A 64 21.75 -4.11 50.49
C ALA A 64 20.60 -3.22 50.02
N CYS A 65 20.54 -2.95 48.70
CA CYS A 65 19.51 -2.11 48.12
C CYS A 65 18.12 -2.74 48.26
N TRP A 66 18.00 -4.04 47.98
CA TRP A 66 16.78 -4.80 48.19
C TRP A 66 16.27 -4.71 49.63
N GLY A 67 17.13 -4.97 50.62
CA GLY A 67 16.74 -5.02 52.02
C GLY A 67 16.22 -3.68 52.55
N MET A 68 16.79 -2.56 52.09
CA MET A 68 16.29 -1.23 52.46
C MET A 68 14.87 -1.00 51.93
N LEU A 69 14.63 -1.38 50.68
CA LEU A 69 13.34 -1.16 50.01
C LEU A 69 12.28 -2.16 50.47
N LYS A 70 12.66 -3.39 50.80
CA LYS A 70 11.78 -4.43 51.36
C LYS A 70 11.20 -3.98 52.70
N GLY A 71 12.03 -3.46 53.60
CA GLY A 71 11.55 -2.90 54.87
C GLY A 71 10.59 -1.72 54.69
N LEU A 72 10.81 -0.92 53.65
CA LEU A 72 9.90 0.17 53.28
C LEU A 72 8.60 -0.36 52.67
N SER A 73 8.64 -1.40 51.83
CA SER A 73 7.46 -2.00 51.21
C SER A 73 6.54 -2.70 52.22
N GLU A 74 7.10 -3.32 53.26
CA GLU A 74 6.33 -4.08 54.26
C GLU A 74 5.82 -3.21 55.41
N GLY A 75 6.61 -2.22 55.82
CA GLY A 75 6.32 -1.41 57.01
C GLY A 75 5.60 -0.09 56.74
N TYR A 76 5.30 0.22 55.47
CA TYR A 76 4.70 1.49 55.07
C TYR A 76 3.21 1.33 54.76
N ASP A 77 2.34 2.02 55.50
CA ASP A 77 0.88 1.85 55.46
C ASP A 77 0.13 2.87 54.57
N GLY A 78 0.84 3.77 53.89
CA GLY A 78 0.23 4.79 53.05
C GLY A 78 -0.09 6.11 53.77
N SER A 79 -0.20 6.10 55.10
CA SER A 79 -0.79 7.20 55.88
C SER A 79 0.23 8.19 56.47
N ASP A 80 1.46 7.76 56.74
CA ASP A 80 2.51 8.59 57.34
C ASP A 80 3.61 9.03 56.34
N ARG A 81 4.46 10.00 56.72
CA ARG A 81 5.62 10.44 55.91
C ARG A 81 6.93 9.78 56.35
N LEU A 82 6.86 8.68 57.11
CA LEU A 82 8.02 8.14 57.81
C LEU A 82 8.77 7.12 56.95
N VAL A 83 9.78 7.58 56.20
CA VAL A 83 10.64 6.71 55.37
C VAL A 83 11.64 5.90 56.19
N TYR A 84 12.30 6.54 57.15
CA TYR A 84 13.43 5.93 57.88
C TYR A 84 12.99 4.98 59.00
N ARG A 85 11.77 5.15 59.54
CA ARG A 85 11.27 4.30 60.63
C ARG A 85 11.00 2.85 60.17
N PRO A 86 10.31 2.60 59.05
CA PRO A 86 10.16 1.25 58.49
C PRO A 86 11.51 0.60 58.18
N ILE A 87 12.44 1.34 57.55
CA ILE A 87 13.79 0.84 57.22
C ILE A 87 14.54 0.48 58.51
N SER A 88 14.54 1.35 59.51
CA SER A 88 15.19 1.12 60.81
C SER A 88 14.61 -0.11 61.53
N ASN A 89 13.29 -0.24 61.57
CA ASN A 89 12.60 -1.37 62.19
C ASN A 89 12.93 -2.70 61.51
N PHE A 90 13.02 -2.71 60.18
CA PHE A 90 13.31 -3.92 59.42
C PHE A 90 14.79 -4.35 59.51
N THR A 91 15.70 -3.38 59.43
CA THR A 91 17.16 -3.60 59.35
C THR A 91 17.83 -3.64 60.72
N GLY A 92 17.20 -3.10 61.76
CA GLY A 92 17.81 -2.91 63.08
C GLY A 92 18.83 -1.78 63.15
N TRP A 93 19.00 -0.97 62.10
CA TRP A 93 19.98 0.11 62.07
C TRP A 93 19.43 1.39 62.74
N PRO A 94 20.21 2.09 63.57
CA PRO A 94 19.78 3.36 64.14
C PRO A 94 19.76 4.44 63.04
N LEU A 95 18.56 4.92 62.69
CA LEU A 95 18.35 6.00 61.69
C LEU A 95 17.70 7.24 62.33
N HIS A 96 18.01 7.49 63.61
CA HIS A 96 17.43 8.58 64.39
C HIS A 96 18.10 9.93 64.09
N GLU A 97 19.38 9.92 63.71
CA GLU A 97 20.18 11.14 63.47
C GLU A 97 20.33 11.46 61.97
N ASN A 98 20.51 12.74 61.63
CA ASN A 98 20.63 13.20 60.24
C ASN A 98 21.88 12.64 59.53
N HIS A 99 23.02 12.56 60.23
CA HIS A 99 24.25 12.03 59.65
C HIS A 99 24.12 10.54 59.23
N GLN A 100 23.35 9.74 59.99
CA GLN A 100 23.05 8.34 59.68
C GLN A 100 22.17 8.22 58.43
N ARG A 101 21.16 9.10 58.32
CA ARG A 101 20.26 9.17 57.16
C ARG A 101 21.00 9.59 55.89
N ASP A 102 21.89 10.57 56.00
CA ASP A 102 22.68 11.05 54.86
C ASP A 102 23.71 10.01 54.40
N ALA A 103 24.35 9.31 55.33
CA ALA A 103 25.24 8.19 55.03
C ALA A 103 24.49 7.06 54.30
N LEU A 104 23.29 6.70 54.77
CA LEU A 104 22.44 5.71 54.09
C LEU A 104 22.08 6.16 52.67
N LYS A 105 21.56 7.39 52.50
CA LYS A 105 21.22 7.93 51.18
C LYS A 105 22.42 7.95 50.23
N SER A 106 23.61 8.32 50.70
CA SER A 106 24.83 8.35 49.89
C SER A 106 25.23 6.94 49.42
N LYS A 107 25.27 5.96 50.33
CA LYS A 107 25.60 4.57 50.00
C LYS A 107 24.57 3.91 49.10
N PHE A 108 23.29 4.10 49.40
CA PHE A 108 22.19 3.58 48.59
C PHE A 108 22.23 4.16 47.17
N ARG A 109 22.46 5.46 47.00
CA ARG A 109 22.63 6.07 45.66
C ARG A 109 23.81 5.47 44.91
N LYS A 110 24.98 5.38 45.54
CA LYS A 110 26.20 4.86 44.91
C LYS A 110 26.04 3.38 44.50
N SER A 111 25.62 2.53 45.44
CA SER A 111 25.43 1.10 45.19
C SER A 111 24.27 0.83 44.24
N GLY A 112 23.13 1.53 44.43
CA GLY A 112 21.96 1.43 43.55
C GLY A 112 22.29 1.77 42.10
N ARG A 113 22.98 2.89 41.84
CA ARG A 113 23.42 3.23 40.48
C ARG A 113 24.37 2.19 39.91
N SER A 114 25.29 1.65 40.71
CA SER A 114 26.22 0.61 40.24
C SER A 114 25.53 -0.70 39.82
N ILE A 115 24.37 -1.03 40.40
CA ILE A 115 23.58 -2.22 40.07
C ILE A 115 22.42 -1.93 39.09
N GLY A 116 22.35 -0.70 38.55
CA GLY A 116 21.36 -0.33 37.53
C GLY A 116 20.04 0.26 38.04
N ILE A 117 19.96 0.74 39.28
CA ILE A 117 18.78 1.45 39.81
C ILE A 117 18.96 2.96 39.50
N PRO A 118 18.09 3.58 38.67
CA PRO A 118 18.19 4.98 38.29
C PRO A 118 17.69 5.90 39.43
N ILE A 119 18.56 6.16 40.42
CA ILE A 119 18.24 6.98 41.58
C ILE A 119 18.59 8.45 41.32
N PHE A 120 17.59 9.32 41.44
CA PHE A 120 17.70 10.77 41.25
C PHE A 120 17.36 11.53 42.54
N GLY A 121 17.89 12.75 42.66
CA GLY A 121 17.55 13.66 43.76
C GLY A 121 18.22 13.34 45.11
N THR A 122 17.81 14.09 46.14
CA THR A 122 18.32 13.99 47.51
C THR A 122 17.20 13.86 48.55
N ASP A 123 15.94 14.07 48.15
CA ASP A 123 14.77 13.85 49.00
C ASP A 123 14.57 12.34 49.22
N PRO A 124 14.22 11.89 50.45
CA PRO A 124 14.01 10.46 50.71
C PRO A 124 12.96 9.83 49.80
N THR A 125 11.96 10.59 49.36
CA THR A 125 10.93 10.10 48.44
C THR A 125 11.51 9.80 47.07
N ASP A 126 12.33 10.69 46.54
CA ASP A 126 13.00 10.51 45.25
C ASP A 126 14.03 9.38 45.30
N VAL A 127 14.70 9.23 46.45
CA VAL A 127 15.75 8.21 46.64
C VAL A 127 15.17 6.81 46.75
N PHE A 128 14.10 6.61 47.54
CA PHE A 128 13.64 5.25 47.89
C PHE A 128 12.34 4.83 47.18
N PHE A 129 11.30 5.67 47.15
CA PHE A 129 9.96 5.21 46.72
C PHE A 129 9.86 4.87 45.24
N GLY A 130 10.64 5.52 44.37
CA GLY A 130 10.68 5.15 42.95
C GLY A 130 11.07 3.68 42.76
N ALA A 131 12.13 3.24 43.47
CA ALA A 131 12.68 1.89 43.35
C ALA A 131 11.90 0.81 44.11
N VAL A 132 11.03 1.18 45.06
CA VAL A 132 10.07 0.25 45.68
C VAL A 132 9.05 -0.25 44.67
N GLY A 133 8.59 0.64 43.77
CA GLY A 133 7.46 0.38 42.90
C GLY A 133 6.11 0.65 43.57
N PRO A 134 4.99 0.40 42.86
CA PRO A 134 3.67 0.55 43.43
C PRO A 134 3.41 -0.47 44.53
N VAL A 135 3.02 0.00 45.71
CA VAL A 135 2.59 -0.88 46.80
C VAL A 135 1.15 -1.35 46.57
N LYS A 136 0.78 -2.49 47.16
CA LYS A 136 -0.53 -3.14 46.98
C LYS A 136 -1.73 -2.21 47.18
N THR A 137 -1.64 -1.29 48.13
CA THR A 137 -2.70 -0.30 48.41
C THR A 137 -2.97 0.66 47.24
N MET A 138 -2.07 0.75 46.25
CA MET A 138 -2.18 1.62 45.06
C MET A 138 -2.61 0.87 43.79
N TYR A 139 -2.77 -0.46 43.81
CA TYR A 139 -3.11 -1.23 42.61
C TYR A 139 -4.46 -0.86 42.01
N ALA A 140 -5.46 -0.58 42.85
CA ALA A 140 -6.76 -0.09 42.40
C ALA A 140 -6.65 1.26 41.66
N ASP A 141 -5.79 2.16 42.14
CA ASP A 141 -5.58 3.47 41.51
C ASP A 141 -4.89 3.34 40.16
N ILE A 142 -3.85 2.50 40.05
CA ILE A 142 -3.19 2.19 38.77
C ILE A 142 -4.18 1.58 37.79
N ALA A 143 -4.93 0.57 38.25
CA ALA A 143 -5.89 -0.13 37.40
C ALA A 143 -6.92 0.82 36.82
N ASN A 144 -7.50 1.68 37.66
CA ASN A 144 -8.43 2.71 37.22
C ASN A 144 -7.78 3.70 36.24
N ALA A 145 -6.55 4.15 36.51
CA ALA A 145 -5.85 5.08 35.64
C ALA A 145 -5.57 4.47 34.26
N PHE A 146 -5.07 3.24 34.20
CA PHE A 146 -4.69 2.57 32.95
C PHE A 146 -5.92 2.18 32.12
N VAL A 147 -6.96 1.64 32.75
CA VAL A 147 -8.20 1.26 32.07
C VAL A 147 -8.88 2.50 31.47
N ARG A 148 -8.98 3.59 32.23
CA ARG A 148 -9.54 4.85 31.71
C ARG A 148 -8.67 5.40 30.58
N HIS A 149 -7.36 5.44 30.75
CA HIS A 149 -6.47 5.95 29.70
C HIS A 149 -6.56 5.10 28.42
N ALA A 150 -6.65 3.78 28.54
CA ALA A 150 -6.84 2.87 27.42
C ALA A 150 -8.14 3.16 26.63
N LEU A 151 -9.24 3.44 27.34
CA LEU A 151 -10.54 3.73 26.73
C LEU A 151 -10.56 5.08 26.00
N TYR A 152 -9.97 6.11 26.59
CA TYR A 152 -10.04 7.49 26.08
C TYR A 152 -8.90 7.86 25.13
N PHE A 153 -7.73 7.21 25.24
CA PHE A 153 -6.50 7.61 24.52
C PHE A 153 -5.82 6.45 23.78
N GLY A 154 -6.40 5.26 23.79
CA GLY A 154 -5.84 4.09 23.10
C GLY A 154 -4.88 3.30 23.97
N LEU A 155 -4.47 2.14 23.46
CA LEU A 155 -3.62 1.18 24.15
C LEU A 155 -2.12 1.55 24.07
N PRO A 156 -1.31 1.14 25.08
CA PRO A 156 0.12 1.37 25.04
C PRO A 156 0.76 0.68 23.83
N ALA A 157 1.70 1.37 23.16
CA ALA A 157 2.46 0.81 22.05
C ALA A 157 3.62 -0.04 22.59
N ILE A 158 3.39 -1.33 22.84
CA ILE A 158 4.38 -2.22 23.47
C ILE A 158 5.58 -2.58 22.58
N GLU A 159 5.52 -2.27 21.27
CA GLU A 159 6.64 -2.48 20.36
C GLU A 159 7.82 -1.53 20.59
N ASP A 160 7.58 -0.41 21.28
CA ASP A 160 8.55 0.65 21.57
C ASP A 160 8.44 1.08 23.05
N THR A 161 9.51 0.86 23.81
CA THR A 161 9.60 1.26 25.22
C THR A 161 9.31 2.75 25.42
N THR A 162 9.78 3.62 24.53
CA THR A 162 9.69 5.07 24.71
C THR A 162 8.24 5.53 24.70
N SER A 163 7.47 5.07 23.71
CA SER A 163 6.04 5.36 23.60
C SER A 163 5.23 4.73 24.73
N SER A 164 5.54 3.49 25.09
CA SER A 164 4.85 2.78 26.18
C SER A 164 5.08 3.46 27.54
N ARG A 165 6.31 3.94 27.78
CA ARG A 165 6.67 4.73 28.98
C ARG A 165 5.91 6.05 29.06
N HIS A 166 5.83 6.79 27.95
CA HIS A 166 5.06 8.03 27.89
C HIS A 166 3.58 7.80 28.17
N TRP A 167 3.02 6.70 27.64
CA TRP A 167 1.63 6.31 27.87
C TRP A 167 1.34 6.06 29.36
N GLN A 168 2.13 5.24 30.06
CA GLN A 168 1.86 4.95 31.49
C GLN A 168 2.00 6.19 32.38
N ARG A 169 2.98 7.05 32.08
CA ARG A 169 3.20 8.30 32.81
C ARG A 169 2.00 9.25 32.63
N ARG A 170 1.49 9.38 31.41
CA ARG A 170 0.28 10.18 31.14
C ARG A 170 -0.96 9.61 31.82
N ALA A 171 -1.14 8.29 31.81
CA ALA A 171 -2.26 7.64 32.47
C ALA A 171 -2.33 8.03 33.97
N VAL A 172 -1.21 7.90 34.69
CA VAL A 172 -1.13 8.24 36.11
C VAL A 172 -1.18 9.75 36.35
N ALA A 173 -0.50 10.56 35.53
CA ALA A 173 -0.51 12.01 35.68
C ALA A 173 -1.92 12.61 35.57
N TRP A 174 -2.78 12.04 34.72
CA TRP A 174 -4.14 12.52 34.52
C TRP A 174 -5.15 11.94 35.50
N TYR A 175 -5.12 10.63 35.73
CA TYR A 175 -6.17 9.95 36.51
C TYR A 175 -5.78 9.67 37.97
N ALA A 176 -4.52 9.89 38.34
CA ALA A 176 -4.00 9.73 39.70
C ALA A 176 -3.06 10.89 40.09
N SER A 177 -3.42 12.11 39.68
CA SER A 177 -2.59 13.33 39.85
C SER A 177 -2.22 13.65 41.31
N GLY A 178 -3.07 13.26 42.28
CA GLY A 178 -2.84 13.48 43.71
C GLY A 178 -1.89 12.46 44.37
N LEU A 179 -1.54 11.36 43.70
CA LEU A 179 -0.75 10.28 44.26
C LEU A 179 0.73 10.43 43.87
N THR A 180 1.42 11.37 44.52
CA THR A 180 2.83 11.71 44.24
C THR A 180 3.78 10.50 44.25
N ARG A 181 3.56 9.53 45.14
CA ARG A 181 4.39 8.32 45.23
C ARG A 181 4.16 7.37 44.07
N LEU A 182 2.91 7.20 43.66
CA LEU A 182 2.58 6.42 42.48
C LEU A 182 3.23 7.04 41.23
N GLN A 183 3.18 8.36 41.10
CA GLN A 183 3.87 9.08 40.03
C GLN A 183 5.37 8.78 40.03
N LYS A 184 6.03 8.79 41.20
CA LYS A 184 7.46 8.47 41.31
C LYS A 184 7.77 7.03 40.89
N ALA A 185 6.95 6.05 41.27
CA ALA A 185 7.10 4.66 40.83
C ALA A 185 6.95 4.51 39.30
N VAL A 186 5.95 5.17 38.70
CA VAL A 186 5.72 5.13 37.24
C VAL A 186 6.79 5.90 36.45
N VAL A 187 7.33 6.99 37.02
CA VAL A 187 8.47 7.71 36.44
C VAL A 187 9.74 6.85 36.50
N PHE A 188 9.95 6.14 37.61
CA PHE A 188 11.09 5.26 37.81
C PHE A 188 11.10 4.05 36.86
N ASP A 189 9.93 3.53 36.48
CA ASP A 189 9.81 2.44 35.50
C ASP A 189 10.17 2.90 34.08
N VAL A 190 11.48 3.04 33.82
CA VAL A 190 12.05 3.33 32.51
C VAL A 190 11.84 2.17 31.53
N SER A 191 11.63 0.95 32.01
CA SER A 191 11.40 -0.22 31.15
C SER A 191 9.97 -0.30 30.60
N SER A 192 9.06 0.58 31.02
CA SER A 192 7.63 0.51 30.72
C SER A 192 7.03 -0.85 31.08
N PHE A 193 7.49 -1.44 32.19
CA PHE A 193 7.04 -2.72 32.68
C PHE A 193 5.54 -2.73 32.97
N LEU A 194 5.04 -1.71 33.68
CA LEU A 194 3.63 -1.69 34.10
C LEU A 194 2.67 -1.68 32.90
N SER A 195 2.92 -0.86 31.88
CA SER A 195 2.09 -0.84 30.66
C SER A 195 2.19 -2.14 29.85
N ARG A 196 3.38 -2.77 29.78
CA ARG A 196 3.55 -4.08 29.14
C ARG A 196 2.75 -5.17 29.85
N ARG A 197 2.72 -5.15 31.19
CA ARG A 197 1.95 -6.13 31.98
C ARG A 197 0.44 -5.87 31.92
N PHE A 198 0.02 -4.61 31.79
CA PHE A 198 -1.38 -4.30 31.44
C PHE A 198 -1.78 -4.91 30.09
N GLU A 199 -0.94 -4.80 29.07
CA GLU A 199 -1.19 -5.41 27.77
C GLU A 199 -1.19 -6.96 27.86
N ALA A 200 -0.27 -7.54 28.61
CA ALA A 200 -0.24 -8.99 28.89
C ALA A 200 -1.55 -9.49 29.53
N TRP A 201 -2.05 -8.79 30.56
CA TRP A 201 -3.35 -9.07 31.17
C TRP A 201 -4.51 -9.00 30.15
N ARG A 202 -4.50 -7.98 29.29
CA ARG A 202 -5.50 -7.79 28.24
C ARG A 202 -5.52 -8.94 27.24
N GLN A 203 -4.34 -9.43 26.84
CA GLN A 203 -4.16 -10.60 25.97
C GLN A 203 -4.47 -11.93 26.68
N GLY A 204 -4.60 -11.92 28.01
CA GLY A 204 -4.90 -13.10 28.81
C GLY A 204 -3.69 -13.96 29.14
N GLU A 205 -2.49 -13.38 29.19
CA GLU A 205 -1.31 -14.03 29.73
C GLU A 205 -1.46 -14.30 31.25
N THR A 206 -0.70 -15.27 31.75
CA THR A 206 -0.65 -15.59 33.18
C THR A 206 0.23 -14.61 33.97
N PRO A 207 -0.15 -14.25 35.21
CA PRO A 207 0.71 -13.50 36.12
C PRO A 207 2.06 -14.19 36.37
N LEU A 208 3.11 -13.40 36.58
CA LEU A 208 4.48 -13.83 36.86
C LEU A 208 4.75 -14.00 38.35
N SER A 209 3.97 -13.35 39.21
CA SER A 209 4.11 -13.36 40.67
C SER A 209 2.76 -13.12 41.36
N ALA A 210 2.70 -13.37 42.67
CA ALA A 210 1.51 -13.09 43.49
C ALA A 210 1.16 -11.58 43.52
N ASN A 211 2.16 -10.70 43.50
CA ASN A 211 1.94 -9.26 43.43
C ASN A 211 1.30 -8.85 42.09
N GLU A 212 1.69 -9.52 41.00
CA GLU A 212 1.08 -9.29 39.69
C GLU A 212 -0.32 -9.89 39.57
N GLU A 213 -0.58 -11.04 40.22
CA GLU A 213 -1.91 -11.62 40.28
C GLU A 213 -2.91 -10.65 40.92
N GLU A 214 -2.54 -10.02 42.03
CA GLU A 214 -3.35 -8.96 42.66
C GLU A 214 -3.53 -7.73 41.74
N LEU A 215 -2.50 -7.33 40.99
CA LEU A 215 -2.60 -6.25 40.01
C LEU A 215 -3.55 -6.61 38.85
N PHE A 216 -3.51 -7.85 38.37
CA PHE A 216 -4.38 -8.35 37.30
C PHE A 216 -5.85 -8.44 37.77
N GLU A 217 -6.08 -8.82 39.02
CA GLU A 217 -7.40 -8.77 39.66
C GLU A 217 -7.90 -7.33 39.82
N ALA A 218 -7.01 -6.38 40.13
CA ALA A 218 -7.35 -4.97 40.16
C ALA A 218 -7.75 -4.44 38.76
N PHE A 219 -7.05 -4.82 37.69
CA PHE A 219 -7.46 -4.50 36.32
C PHE A 219 -8.83 -5.09 35.98
N THR A 220 -9.04 -6.37 36.28
CA THR A 220 -10.32 -7.06 36.04
C THR A 220 -11.47 -6.36 36.77
N SER A 221 -11.25 -5.96 38.02
CA SER A 221 -12.24 -5.22 38.82
C SER A 221 -12.51 -3.83 38.22
N ALA A 222 -11.48 -3.06 37.89
CA ALA A 222 -11.63 -1.73 37.29
C ALA A 222 -12.38 -1.73 35.95
N VAL A 223 -12.18 -2.75 35.10
CA VAL A 223 -12.91 -2.88 33.84
C VAL A 223 -14.36 -3.31 34.05
N ARG A 224 -14.59 -4.22 35.01
CA ARG A 224 -15.94 -4.67 35.39
C ARG A 224 -16.77 -3.52 35.96
N ASP A 225 -16.16 -2.62 36.73
CA ASP A 225 -16.83 -1.43 37.28
C ASP A 225 -17.32 -0.46 36.18
N LEU A 226 -16.73 -0.54 34.98
CA LEU A 226 -17.18 0.18 33.78
C LEU A 226 -18.15 -0.63 32.91
N GLY A 227 -18.60 -1.80 33.38
CA GLY A 227 -19.52 -2.69 32.67
C GLY A 227 -18.93 -3.33 31.42
N ARG A 228 -17.61 -3.52 31.36
CA ARG A 228 -16.88 -4.03 30.19
C ARG A 228 -16.09 -5.30 30.51
N GLY A 229 -15.67 -6.02 29.48
CA GLY A 229 -14.65 -7.07 29.57
C GLY A 229 -13.30 -6.62 29.01
N ARG A 230 -12.23 -7.38 29.29
CA ARG A 230 -10.87 -7.09 28.79
C ARG A 230 -10.77 -6.96 27.26
N LYS A 231 -11.57 -7.74 26.51
CA LYS A 231 -11.62 -7.72 25.04
C LYS A 231 -12.38 -6.51 24.48
N ASP A 232 -13.11 -5.77 25.34
CA ASP A 232 -13.87 -4.58 24.97
C ASP A 232 -13.07 -3.27 25.14
N LEU A 233 -11.81 -3.37 25.59
CA LEU A 233 -10.89 -2.26 25.68
C LEU A 233 -10.33 -1.92 24.29
N VAL A 234 -11.14 -1.21 23.53
CA VAL A 234 -10.76 -0.60 22.24
C VAL A 234 -10.77 0.89 22.46
N GLY A 235 -9.62 1.54 22.25
CA GLY A 235 -9.52 3.00 22.32
C GLY A 235 -9.54 3.65 20.93
N PRO A 236 -9.51 4.99 20.88
CA PRO A 236 -9.54 5.73 19.62
C PRO A 236 -8.35 5.37 18.70
N PRO A 237 -8.54 5.44 17.36
CA PRO A 237 -7.48 5.28 16.38
C PRO A 237 -6.32 6.26 16.60
N LYS A 238 -5.09 5.80 16.35
CA LYS A 238 -3.87 6.62 16.45
C LYS A 238 -3.69 7.45 15.20
N LEU A 239 -3.32 8.72 15.35
CA LEU A 239 -2.96 9.57 14.22
C LEU A 239 -1.64 9.10 13.59
N CYS A 240 -1.59 9.06 12.27
CA CYS A 240 -0.38 8.72 11.52
C CYS A 240 -0.19 9.60 10.28
N TRP A 241 1.05 9.67 9.83
CA TRP A 241 1.45 10.26 8.55
C TRP A 241 1.79 9.14 7.58
N SER A 242 1.17 9.13 6.40
CA SER A 242 1.45 8.12 5.37
C SER A 242 1.47 8.76 3.99
N ALA A 243 2.53 8.46 3.23
CA ALA A 243 2.88 9.09 1.95
C ALA A 243 3.00 10.62 2.05
N ASP A 244 1.87 11.31 1.89
CA ASP A 244 1.74 12.76 1.89
C ASP A 244 0.44 13.23 2.59
N ARG A 245 -0.17 12.36 3.40
CA ARG A 245 -1.48 12.59 4.03
C ARG A 245 -1.49 12.26 5.52
N LEU A 246 -2.40 12.94 6.22
CA LEU A 246 -2.87 12.50 7.52
C LEU A 246 -3.76 11.26 7.39
N GLY A 247 -3.58 10.35 8.34
CA GLY A 247 -4.32 9.11 8.45
C GLY A 247 -4.59 8.71 9.90
N LEU A 248 -5.36 7.64 10.03
CA LEU A 248 -5.67 6.99 11.29
C LEU A 248 -5.26 5.51 11.24
N GLU A 249 -4.79 4.99 12.35
CA GLU A 249 -4.48 3.59 12.58
C GLU A 249 -5.42 3.05 13.68
N PRO A 250 -6.53 2.40 13.31
CA PRO A 250 -7.51 1.87 14.25
C PRO A 250 -6.99 0.62 14.94
N GLU A 251 -7.33 0.45 16.21
CA GLU A 251 -6.95 -0.75 16.97
C GLU A 251 -7.65 -2.00 16.40
N LYS A 252 -7.01 -3.17 16.47
CA LYS A 252 -7.67 -4.44 16.13
C LYS A 252 -8.82 -4.70 17.10
N SER A 253 -10.02 -4.90 16.56
CA SER A 253 -11.26 -5.03 17.32
C SER A 253 -12.23 -5.99 16.62
N GLN A 254 -12.97 -6.79 17.41
CA GLN A 254 -14.11 -7.57 16.90
C GLN A 254 -15.36 -6.70 16.70
N LYS A 255 -15.42 -5.53 17.34
CA LYS A 255 -16.51 -4.55 17.16
C LYS A 255 -16.22 -3.65 15.98
N HIS A 256 -17.26 -3.35 15.21
CA HIS A 256 -17.21 -2.36 14.14
C HIS A 256 -16.83 -0.98 14.70
N GLN A 257 -15.87 -0.35 14.03
CA GLN A 257 -15.45 1.00 14.30
C GLN A 257 -15.93 1.91 13.17
N THR A 258 -16.40 3.10 13.53
CA THR A 258 -16.83 4.11 12.57
C THR A 258 -16.21 5.45 12.90
N ILE A 259 -15.97 6.25 11.87
CA ILE A 259 -15.57 7.66 11.98
C ILE A 259 -16.57 8.50 11.20
N THR A 260 -16.99 9.61 11.77
CA THR A 260 -17.86 10.56 11.06
C THR A 260 -17.00 11.63 10.41
N ILE A 261 -16.95 11.61 9.08
CA ILE A 261 -16.32 12.65 8.27
C ILE A 261 -17.44 13.36 7.52
N GLY A 262 -17.76 14.58 7.95
CA GLY A 262 -18.91 15.30 7.40
C GLY A 262 -20.25 14.68 7.83
N LYS A 263 -21.15 14.37 6.89
CA LYS A 263 -22.55 13.98 7.18
C LYS A 263 -22.77 12.48 7.43
N PHE A 264 -21.84 11.61 7.00
CA PHE A 264 -22.05 10.16 7.06
C PHE A 264 -20.93 9.46 7.85
N PRO A 265 -21.27 8.48 8.71
CA PRO A 265 -20.29 7.63 9.35
C PRO A 265 -19.67 6.67 8.33
N THR A 266 -18.35 6.64 8.27
CA THR A 266 -17.53 5.71 7.47
C THR A 266 -17.05 4.59 8.37
N GLN A 267 -17.26 3.33 7.97
CA GLN A 267 -16.73 2.18 8.70
C GLN A 267 -15.23 2.02 8.44
N ILE A 268 -14.48 1.70 9.49
CA ILE A 268 -13.02 1.49 9.43
C ILE A 268 -12.66 0.09 9.93
N SER A 269 -11.72 -0.55 9.23
CA SER A 269 -11.18 -1.87 9.58
C SER A 269 -10.12 -1.73 10.67
N GLY A 270 -10.14 -2.62 11.66
CA GLY A 270 -9.15 -2.63 12.73
C GLY A 270 -7.78 -3.13 12.25
N GLY A 271 -6.71 -2.43 12.62
CA GLY A 271 -5.32 -2.82 12.35
C GLY A 271 -4.73 -2.35 11.02
N GLU A 272 -5.48 -1.61 10.21
CA GLU A 272 -5.03 -1.07 8.92
C GLU A 272 -4.99 0.45 8.93
N ARG A 273 -3.95 1.04 8.33
CA ARG A 273 -3.87 2.49 8.21
C ARG A 273 -4.82 2.99 7.14
N MET A 274 -5.57 4.03 7.48
CA MET A 274 -6.47 4.72 6.57
C MET A 274 -6.03 6.16 6.41
N THR A 275 -5.74 6.59 5.19
CA THR A 275 -5.43 7.99 4.87
C THR A 275 -6.68 8.74 4.41
N PHE A 276 -6.76 10.03 4.71
CA PHE A 276 -7.91 10.86 4.35
C PHE A 276 -7.57 11.84 3.23
N ALA A 277 -8.49 12.02 2.28
CA ALA A 277 -8.39 13.06 1.27
C ALA A 277 -8.58 14.45 1.90
N ALA A 278 -7.93 15.46 1.32
CA ALA A 278 -8.20 16.85 1.66
C ALA A 278 -9.64 17.24 1.25
N PRO A 279 -10.30 18.17 1.96
CA PRO A 279 -9.81 18.91 3.12
C PRO A 279 -9.88 18.11 4.43
N TRP A 280 -8.85 18.19 5.26
CA TRP A 280 -8.77 17.53 6.56
C TRP A 280 -9.57 18.29 7.64
N GLN A 281 -10.39 17.59 8.41
CA GLN A 281 -11.12 18.20 9.52
C GLN A 281 -10.20 18.37 10.73
N GLU A 282 -10.38 19.42 11.52
CA GLU A 282 -9.60 19.58 12.77
C GLU A 282 -9.93 18.50 13.79
N ASN A 283 -11.18 18.03 13.81
CA ASN A 283 -11.65 16.99 14.71
C ASN A 283 -12.47 15.94 13.96
N LEU A 284 -12.39 14.70 14.42
CA LEU A 284 -13.15 13.56 13.91
C LEU A 284 -13.91 12.90 15.05
N ARG A 285 -15.16 12.50 14.80
CA ARG A 285 -15.93 11.72 15.78
C ARG A 285 -15.73 10.24 15.50
N TRP A 286 -15.12 9.52 16.44
CA TRP A 286 -14.95 8.07 16.39
C TRP A 286 -15.99 7.37 17.26
N GLN A 287 -16.46 6.20 16.82
CA GLN A 287 -17.37 5.35 17.56
C GLN A 287 -16.98 3.88 17.44
N CYS A 288 -17.07 3.16 18.57
CA CYS A 288 -16.88 1.70 18.63
C CYS A 288 -17.87 1.12 19.64
N GLY A 289 -18.92 0.47 19.14
CA GLY A 289 -20.06 0.06 19.97
C GLY A 289 -20.69 1.25 20.71
N ALA A 290 -20.64 1.22 22.04
CA ALA A 290 -21.14 2.28 22.92
C ALA A 290 -20.12 3.41 23.20
N SER A 291 -18.84 3.22 22.86
CA SER A 291 -17.83 4.29 23.01
C SER A 291 -17.97 5.30 21.88
N VAL A 292 -17.98 6.59 22.22
CA VAL A 292 -18.00 7.69 21.25
C VAL A 292 -17.04 8.77 21.74
N GLU A 293 -16.07 9.15 20.91
CA GLU A 293 -15.06 10.17 21.24
C GLU A 293 -14.90 11.19 20.11
N CYS A 294 -14.55 12.42 20.48
CA CYS A 294 -14.11 13.45 19.54
C CYS A 294 -12.59 13.53 19.58
N MET A 295 -11.95 13.22 18.46
CA MET A 295 -10.50 13.13 18.35
C MET A 295 -9.96 14.33 17.57
N GLU A 296 -8.83 14.88 18.02
CA GLU A 296 -8.12 15.92 17.28
C GLU A 296 -7.33 15.28 16.12
N PHE A 297 -7.58 15.74 14.89
CA PHE A 297 -7.03 15.15 13.66
C PHE A 297 -6.00 16.07 13.01
N ALA A 298 -6.42 17.19 12.41
CA ALA A 298 -5.49 18.16 11.82
C ALA A 298 -4.89 19.14 12.88
N PRO A 299 -3.73 19.78 12.62
CA PRO A 299 -3.16 20.80 13.51
C PRO A 299 -4.12 21.97 13.73
N LYS A 300 -4.14 22.53 14.94
CA LYS A 300 -4.75 23.84 15.21
C LYS A 300 -3.74 24.95 14.89
N LYS A 301 -4.20 26.19 14.82
CA LYS A 301 -3.30 27.35 14.75
C LYS A 301 -2.47 27.44 16.04
N GLY A 302 -1.18 27.69 15.92
CA GLY A 302 -0.27 27.75 17.08
C GLY A 302 0.23 26.39 17.57
N GLU A 303 0.13 25.35 16.74
CA GLU A 303 0.46 23.98 17.08
C GLU A 303 1.23 23.28 15.95
N VAL A 304 2.12 22.37 16.34
CA VAL A 304 2.86 21.48 15.44
C VAL A 304 2.63 20.02 15.80
N LEU A 305 2.49 19.19 14.77
CA LEU A 305 2.48 17.73 14.88
C LEU A 305 3.81 17.21 14.32
N VAL A 306 4.49 16.37 15.09
CA VAL A 306 5.76 15.76 14.68
C VAL A 306 5.59 14.25 14.60
N PHE A 307 5.89 13.70 13.42
CA PHE A 307 5.81 12.28 13.11
C PHE A 307 7.18 11.70 12.82
N ASP A 308 7.34 10.40 13.08
CA ASP A 308 8.41 9.59 12.52
C ASP A 308 8.21 9.49 10.99
N ALA A 309 9.23 9.83 10.19
CA ALA A 309 9.12 9.78 8.73
C ALA A 309 9.07 8.35 8.18
N ASP A 310 9.70 7.40 8.87
CA ASP A 310 9.83 6.01 8.44
C ASP A 310 8.64 5.19 8.88
N THR A 311 8.25 5.30 10.15
CA THR A 311 7.08 4.56 10.65
C THR A 311 5.78 5.34 10.46
N GLY A 312 5.79 6.66 10.22
CA GLY A 312 4.58 7.47 10.13
C GLY A 312 3.87 7.71 11.47
N LYS A 313 4.44 7.24 12.58
CA LYS A 313 3.83 7.33 13.90
C LYS A 313 3.94 8.76 14.44
N LEU A 314 2.86 9.28 15.02
CA LEU A 314 2.91 10.56 15.73
C LEU A 314 3.76 10.43 17.00
N PHE A 315 4.82 11.24 17.11
CA PHE A 315 5.57 11.39 18.36
C PHE A 315 4.85 12.30 19.32
N LYS A 316 4.53 13.52 18.87
CA LYS A 316 3.90 14.53 19.72
C LYS A 316 3.09 15.52 18.90
N ARG A 317 1.99 15.95 19.51
CA ARG A 317 1.18 17.10 19.15
C ARG A 317 1.44 18.16 20.21
N MET A 318 1.85 19.37 19.82
CA MET A 318 2.39 20.34 20.76
C MET A 318 2.05 21.80 20.39
N PRO A 319 1.53 22.61 21.33
CA PRO A 319 1.41 24.05 21.13
C PRO A 319 2.78 24.72 21.16
N PHE A 320 2.95 25.83 20.44
CA PHE A 320 4.22 26.57 20.31
C PHE A 320 4.84 27.10 21.62
N GLY A 321 4.18 26.95 22.78
CA GLY A 321 4.69 27.36 24.09
C GLY A 321 5.64 26.37 24.78
N GLU A 322 5.79 25.16 24.25
CA GLU A 322 6.81 24.19 24.68
C GLU A 322 7.98 24.23 23.67
N GLU A 323 9.18 24.63 24.10
CA GLU A 323 10.30 24.89 23.20
C GLU A 323 11.02 23.63 22.68
N VAL A 324 10.87 22.48 23.35
CA VAL A 324 11.67 21.27 23.07
C VAL A 324 10.83 20.00 22.95
N ILE A 325 11.07 19.22 21.90
CA ILE A 325 10.46 17.93 21.62
C ILE A 325 11.52 16.84 21.62
N ASN A 326 11.44 15.91 22.57
CA ASN A 326 12.29 14.72 22.59
C ASN A 326 11.76 13.68 21.58
N VAL A 327 12.62 13.27 20.64
CA VAL A 327 12.27 12.37 19.52
C VAL A 327 13.23 11.19 19.48
N ALA A 328 12.68 9.96 19.39
CA ALA A 328 13.46 8.73 19.23
C ALA A 328 13.40 8.26 17.77
N ALA A 329 13.93 9.08 16.86
CA ALA A 329 14.07 8.83 15.42
C ALA A 329 15.09 9.82 14.84
N GLU A 330 15.72 9.50 13.70
CA GLU A 330 16.61 10.43 12.98
C GLU A 330 15.86 11.27 11.94
N HIS A 331 14.80 10.74 11.34
CA HIS A 331 14.03 11.39 10.29
C HIS A 331 12.59 11.66 10.73
N LEU A 332 12.15 12.91 10.56
CA LEU A 332 10.85 13.37 11.06
C LEU A 332 10.06 14.08 9.98
N VAL A 333 8.75 14.17 10.20
CA VAL A 333 7.83 15.02 9.44
C VAL A 333 7.16 15.98 10.41
N ALA A 334 7.28 17.28 10.16
CA ALA A 334 6.57 18.32 10.90
C ALA A 334 5.39 18.84 10.07
N LEU A 335 4.21 18.97 10.70
CA LEU A 335 2.99 19.49 10.09
C LEU A 335 2.38 20.59 10.97
N ALA A 336 2.13 21.76 10.40
CA ALA A 336 1.53 22.90 11.10
C ALA A 336 0.53 23.66 10.23
N ALA A 337 -0.35 24.46 10.85
CA ALA A 337 -1.28 25.36 10.15
C ALA A 337 -0.66 26.72 9.78
N GLU A 338 0.64 26.88 9.99
CA GLU A 338 1.39 28.13 9.83
C GLU A 338 2.66 27.89 9.02
N ASP A 339 3.14 28.92 8.34
CA ASP A 339 4.43 28.90 7.66
C ASP A 339 5.57 28.76 8.68
N PHE A 340 6.53 27.89 8.38
CA PHE A 340 7.72 27.69 9.19
C PHE A 340 8.91 27.30 8.31
N GLU A 341 10.10 27.45 8.86
CA GLU A 341 11.35 27.06 8.22
C GLU A 341 12.21 26.22 9.16
N CYS A 342 13.07 25.39 8.57
CA CYS A 342 14.02 24.54 9.28
C CYS A 342 15.33 24.39 8.48
N PRO A 343 16.47 24.09 9.13
CA PRO A 343 17.77 24.04 8.48
C PRO A 343 17.91 23.00 7.35
N SER A 344 17.46 21.76 7.56
CA SER A 344 17.55 20.68 6.57
C SER A 344 16.67 20.88 5.33
N PHE A 345 15.48 21.46 5.50
CA PHE A 345 14.46 21.55 4.46
C PHE A 345 14.32 22.95 3.84
N GLY A 346 14.67 24.00 4.59
CA GLY A 346 14.34 25.38 4.26
C GLY A 346 12.90 25.71 4.64
N GLN A 347 12.19 26.44 3.76
CA GLN A 347 10.79 26.81 3.99
C GLN A 347 9.86 25.60 3.80
N ALA A 348 8.93 25.41 4.74
CA ALA A 348 7.91 24.39 4.66
C ALA A 348 7.00 24.61 3.44
N ILE A 349 6.65 23.52 2.76
CA ILE A 349 5.81 23.55 1.55
C ILE A 349 4.33 23.30 1.90
N PRO A 350 3.37 23.71 1.06
CA PRO A 350 1.98 23.31 1.25
C PRO A 350 1.84 21.77 1.29
N ALA A 351 1.12 21.27 2.29
CA ALA A 351 0.71 19.86 2.35
C ALA A 351 -0.40 19.58 1.32
N LYS A 352 -0.85 18.31 1.20
CA LYS A 352 -1.97 17.96 0.31
C LYS A 352 -3.27 18.73 0.59
N ASP A 353 -3.48 19.09 1.85
CA ASP A 353 -4.40 20.16 2.20
C ASP A 353 -3.61 21.46 2.34
N HIS A 354 -3.80 22.39 1.40
CA HIS A 354 -3.01 23.62 1.28
C HIS A 354 -3.17 24.58 2.48
N ARG A 355 -4.11 24.31 3.40
CA ARG A 355 -4.23 25.05 4.67
C ARG A 355 -3.10 24.74 5.66
N TYR A 356 -2.34 23.67 5.41
CA TYR A 356 -1.27 23.23 6.28
C TYR A 356 0.06 23.23 5.54
N ARG A 357 1.15 23.37 6.30
CA ARG A 357 2.53 23.32 5.84
C ARG A 357 3.23 22.10 6.40
N VAL A 358 4.08 21.51 5.58
CA VAL A 358 4.84 20.30 5.91
C VAL A 358 6.31 20.46 5.55
N ALA A 359 7.18 19.92 6.40
CA ALA A 359 8.61 19.81 6.16
C ALA A 359 9.15 18.48 6.70
N TRP A 360 10.19 17.96 6.04
CA TRP A 360 10.95 16.80 6.50
C TRP A 360 12.19 17.30 7.20
N ILE A 361 12.35 16.93 8.47
CA ILE A 361 13.40 17.47 9.32
C ILE A 361 14.24 16.36 9.91
N GLU A 362 15.47 16.70 10.30
CA GLU A 362 16.35 15.82 11.04
C GLU A 362 16.16 16.02 12.56
N ALA A 363 16.55 15.01 13.33
CA ALA A 363 16.59 15.15 14.78
C ALA A 363 17.69 16.14 15.21
N GLY A 364 17.40 16.97 16.21
CA GLY A 364 18.35 17.99 16.69
C GLY A 364 18.15 19.38 16.08
N GLU A 365 17.17 19.54 15.19
CA GLU A 365 16.93 20.77 14.45
C GLU A 365 15.98 21.74 15.16
N VAL A 366 16.07 23.01 14.76
CA VAL A 366 15.23 24.10 15.25
C VAL A 366 14.26 24.53 14.15
N MET A 367 12.97 24.48 14.43
CA MET A 367 11.90 25.00 13.58
C MET A 367 11.54 26.42 14.01
N THR A 368 11.53 27.35 13.05
CA THR A 368 11.17 28.75 13.28
C THR A 368 9.87 29.05 12.54
N PHE A 369 8.85 29.52 13.27
CA PHE A 369 7.51 29.79 12.73
C PHE A 369 7.34 31.27 12.41
N ALA A 370 6.44 31.60 11.47
CA ALA A 370 6.16 32.98 11.06
C ALA A 370 5.68 33.89 12.22
N SER A 371 5.07 33.32 13.24
CA SER A 371 4.68 33.97 14.50
C SER A 371 5.86 34.36 15.40
N GLY A 372 7.07 33.93 15.07
CA GLY A 372 8.28 34.07 15.89
C GLY A 372 8.45 32.97 16.93
N ALA A 373 7.55 31.98 16.97
CA ALA A 373 7.73 30.81 17.82
C ALA A 373 8.89 29.94 17.35
N VAL A 374 9.53 29.26 18.30
CA VAL A 374 10.67 28.37 18.05
C VAL A 374 10.40 27.04 18.73
N VAL A 375 10.53 25.95 17.97
CA VAL A 375 10.38 24.59 18.48
C VAL A 375 11.60 23.78 18.06
N LYS A 376 12.31 23.22 19.03
CA LYS A 376 13.51 22.41 18.82
C LYS A 376 13.20 20.92 18.96
N THR A 377 13.72 20.10 18.06
CA THR A 377 13.75 18.65 18.26
C THR A 377 15.08 18.27 18.92
N GLU A 378 15.03 17.43 19.95
CA GLU A 378 16.22 16.92 20.63
C GLU A 378 16.14 15.40 20.75
N ARG A 379 17.31 14.77 20.84
CA ARG A 379 17.37 13.34 21.16
C ARG A 379 16.85 13.09 22.57
N PRO A 380 16.35 11.88 22.88
CA PRO A 380 15.77 11.60 24.19
C PRO A 380 16.81 11.77 25.30
N THR A 381 16.42 12.45 26.38
CA THR A 381 17.27 12.64 27.56
C THR A 381 17.31 11.41 28.47
N GLU A 382 16.31 10.54 28.36
CA GLU A 382 16.25 9.26 29.09
C GLU A 382 16.60 8.10 28.16
N SER A 383 17.02 6.97 28.73
CA SER A 383 17.36 5.75 28.00
C SER A 383 16.32 5.39 26.93
N ALA A 384 16.75 5.35 25.66
CA ALA A 384 15.91 5.07 24.50
C ALA A 384 16.72 4.39 23.38
N MET A 385 16.02 3.71 22.47
CA MET A 385 16.61 3.06 21.29
C MET A 385 15.63 3.13 20.14
N TRP A 386 16.14 3.46 18.95
CA TRP A 386 15.38 3.55 17.71
C TRP A 386 16.20 3.00 16.54
N ILE A 387 15.56 2.93 15.38
CA ILE A 387 16.15 2.39 14.15
C ILE A 387 16.46 3.56 13.22
N ASP A 388 17.64 3.52 12.63
CA ASP A 388 18.05 4.35 11.51
C ASP A 388 18.46 3.41 10.38
N GLY A 389 17.66 3.33 9.32
CA GLY A 389 17.93 2.40 8.23
C GLY A 389 17.03 2.59 7.03
N HIS A 390 17.44 2.04 5.89
CA HIS A 390 16.68 2.20 4.66
C HIS A 390 15.42 1.35 4.65
N VAL A 391 14.28 2.01 4.49
CA VAL A 391 12.99 1.36 4.31
C VAL A 391 12.85 0.83 2.88
N ILE A 392 12.63 -0.48 2.76
CA ILE A 392 12.41 -1.18 1.49
C ILE A 392 10.91 -1.21 1.15
N GLY A 393 10.04 -1.27 2.15
CA GLY A 393 8.59 -1.32 1.92
C GLY A 393 7.77 -1.14 3.17
N LYS A 394 6.45 -0.98 3.00
CA LYS A 394 5.51 -0.81 4.11
C LYS A 394 4.27 -1.70 3.94
N SER A 395 3.70 -2.13 5.06
CA SER A 395 2.44 -2.86 5.14
C SER A 395 1.63 -2.27 6.30
N GLY A 396 0.75 -1.32 6.02
CA GLY A 396 0.09 -0.52 7.07
C GLY A 396 1.12 0.18 7.96
N GLY A 397 1.12 -0.15 9.26
CA GLY A 397 2.11 0.35 10.24
C GLY A 397 3.43 -0.41 10.30
N ARG A 398 3.58 -1.48 9.52
CA ARG A 398 4.78 -2.31 9.49
C ARG A 398 5.77 -1.75 8.47
N THR A 399 6.95 -1.35 8.94
CA THR A 399 8.06 -0.88 8.09
C THR A 399 9.06 -2.01 7.90
N LEU A 400 9.34 -2.38 6.65
CA LEU A 400 10.35 -3.37 6.27
C LEU A 400 11.69 -2.66 5.97
N TYR A 401 12.68 -2.89 6.81
CA TYR A 401 14.02 -2.31 6.70
C TYR A 401 15.00 -3.27 6.00
N SER A 402 16.01 -2.68 5.38
CA SER A 402 17.17 -3.39 4.83
C SER A 402 18.22 -3.71 5.88
N ALA A 403 19.16 -4.58 5.50
CA ALA A 403 20.20 -5.06 6.38
C ALA A 403 21.35 -4.07 6.60
N THR A 404 21.39 -2.95 5.87
CA THR A 404 22.42 -1.91 5.98
C THR A 404 22.13 -0.86 7.05
N GLY A 405 20.97 -0.94 7.71
CA GLY A 405 20.61 -0.06 8.82
C GLY A 405 21.39 -0.32 10.11
N ARG A 406 21.06 0.48 11.12
CA ARG A 406 21.66 0.49 12.44
C ARG A 406 20.63 0.80 13.52
N LEU A 407 20.98 0.41 14.74
CA LEU A 407 20.32 0.82 15.96
C LEU A 407 21.06 2.01 16.53
N VAL A 408 20.32 3.05 16.87
CA VAL A 408 20.82 4.24 17.54
C VAL A 408 20.10 4.34 18.89
N GLY A 409 20.80 4.79 19.91
CA GLY A 409 20.16 5.02 21.20
C GLY A 409 20.98 5.83 22.17
N CYS A 410 20.41 6.04 23.34
CA CYS A 410 21.05 6.64 24.49
C CYS A 410 20.75 5.82 25.74
N ILE A 411 21.70 5.75 26.67
CA ILE A 411 21.55 5.18 28.00
C ILE A 411 22.23 6.08 29.02
N ASP A 412 21.84 6.01 30.29
CA ASP A 412 22.62 6.67 31.36
C ASP A 412 23.90 5.86 31.66
N PRO A 413 25.11 6.39 31.37
CA PRO A 413 26.36 5.66 31.59
C PRO A 413 26.72 5.52 33.07
N GLU A 414 26.16 6.35 33.96
CA GLU A 414 26.36 6.26 35.41
C GLU A 414 25.47 5.17 36.05
N VAL A 415 24.38 4.78 35.39
CA VAL A 415 23.45 3.75 35.86
C VAL A 415 23.80 2.42 35.21
N GLY A 416 24.43 1.52 35.99
CA GLY A 416 24.79 0.19 35.52
C GLY A 416 26.03 0.10 34.63
N GLY A 417 26.63 1.25 34.29
CA GLY A 417 27.87 1.35 33.53
C GLY A 417 27.69 1.45 32.00
N LYS A 418 28.76 1.90 31.33
CA LYS A 418 28.81 2.12 29.86
C LYS A 418 28.72 0.86 29.02
N ASN A 419 29.13 -0.30 29.56
CA ASN A 419 29.15 -1.57 28.83
C ASN A 419 27.80 -2.28 28.99
N ARG A 420 27.12 -2.52 27.88
CA ARG A 420 25.81 -3.18 27.85
C ARG A 420 25.77 -4.32 26.85
N ILE A 421 24.76 -5.16 26.98
CA ILE A 421 24.49 -6.27 26.07
C ILE A 421 23.21 -5.95 25.31
N LEU A 422 23.29 -5.99 23.98
CA LEU A 422 22.16 -5.96 23.07
C LEU A 422 21.80 -7.40 22.70
N ARG A 423 20.56 -7.78 22.96
CA ARG A 423 19.95 -9.03 22.49
C ARG A 423 19.06 -8.72 21.29
N ALA A 424 19.16 -9.52 20.25
CA ALA A 424 18.29 -9.41 19.10
C ALA A 424 17.66 -10.77 18.80
N VAL A 425 16.35 -10.79 18.65
CA VAL A 425 15.53 -12.00 18.51
C VAL A 425 14.81 -11.95 17.17
N HIS A 426 15.05 -12.94 16.32
CA HIS A 426 14.41 -13.11 15.03
C HIS A 426 13.92 -14.55 14.87
N SER A 427 12.61 -14.77 14.96
CA SER A 427 12.03 -16.11 15.09
C SER A 427 12.68 -16.87 16.27
N ASP A 428 13.27 -18.05 16.04
CA ASP A 428 13.95 -18.84 17.06
C ASP A 428 15.44 -18.45 17.23
N ASP A 429 15.97 -17.60 16.36
CA ASP A 429 17.37 -17.16 16.41
C ASP A 429 17.54 -16.00 17.40
N VAL A 430 18.44 -16.20 18.38
CA VAL A 430 18.84 -15.17 19.34
C VAL A 430 20.32 -14.84 19.15
N LYS A 431 20.62 -13.56 18.95
CA LYS A 431 21.99 -13.04 18.84
C LYS A 431 22.26 -12.04 19.95
N PHE A 432 23.52 -12.00 20.41
CA PHE A 432 23.98 -11.06 21.43
C PHE A 432 25.17 -10.27 20.88
N ALA A 433 25.18 -8.97 21.12
CA ALA A 433 26.29 -8.08 20.86
C ALA A 433 26.56 -7.22 22.08
N THR A 434 27.83 -7.08 22.46
CA THR A 434 28.24 -6.13 23.49
C THR A 434 28.55 -4.79 22.84
N PHE A 435 28.11 -3.70 23.48
CA PHE A 435 28.46 -2.35 23.06
C PHE A 435 28.89 -1.50 24.26
N THR A 436 29.61 -0.42 23.98
CA THR A 436 30.05 0.55 24.97
C THR A 436 29.47 1.90 24.59
N ALA A 437 28.63 2.48 25.46
CA ALA A 437 28.10 3.82 25.27
C ALA A 437 29.19 4.89 25.44
N ALA A 438 29.06 5.98 24.69
CA ALA A 438 29.90 7.15 24.78
C ALA A 438 29.72 7.89 26.13
N GLU A 439 30.48 8.97 26.34
CA GLU A 439 30.40 9.75 27.59
C GLU A 439 29.06 10.44 27.78
N ASP A 440 28.43 10.85 26.69
CA ASP A 440 27.07 11.42 26.66
C ASP A 440 25.97 10.35 26.71
N GLY A 441 26.34 9.07 26.80
CA GLY A 441 25.40 7.96 26.84
C GLY A 441 24.95 7.45 25.46
N SER A 442 25.37 8.09 24.36
CA SER A 442 24.99 7.67 23.02
C SER A 442 25.64 6.34 22.61
N PHE A 443 24.94 5.55 21.79
CA PHE A 443 25.48 4.33 21.20
C PHE A 443 24.91 4.07 19.81
N GLU A 444 25.68 3.31 19.03
CA GLU A 444 25.31 2.88 17.69
C GLU A 444 25.74 1.42 17.47
N VAL A 445 24.85 0.60 16.91
CA VAL A 445 25.16 -0.79 16.54
C VAL A 445 24.55 -1.10 15.17
N SER A 446 25.39 -1.39 14.17
CA SER A 446 24.90 -1.80 12.84
C SER A 446 24.20 -3.17 12.87
N PHE A 447 23.20 -3.37 12.01
CA PHE A 447 22.55 -4.69 11.88
C PHE A 447 23.55 -5.78 11.44
N LYS A 448 24.56 -5.40 10.65
CA LYS A 448 25.68 -6.27 10.26
C LYS A 448 26.45 -6.81 11.46
N ALA A 449 26.72 -5.98 12.48
CA ALA A 449 27.43 -6.39 13.69
C ALA A 449 26.62 -7.41 14.53
N LEU A 450 25.30 -7.47 14.36
CA LEU A 450 24.44 -8.42 15.07
C LEU A 450 24.39 -9.81 14.42
N GLY A 451 24.95 -9.98 13.22
CA GLY A 451 25.07 -11.29 12.57
C GLY A 451 23.78 -11.85 11.98
N PHE A 452 22.80 -11.00 11.64
CA PHE A 452 21.55 -11.42 10.98
C PHE A 452 21.69 -11.67 9.47
N LEU A 453 22.80 -11.25 8.85
CA LEU A 453 23.01 -11.26 7.39
C LEU A 453 22.98 -12.66 6.74
N SER A 454 23.02 -13.75 7.50
CA SER A 454 23.00 -15.10 6.96
C SER A 454 21.60 -15.65 6.69
N SER A 455 20.54 -14.99 7.16
CA SER A 455 19.16 -15.42 6.93
C SER A 455 18.53 -14.71 5.73
N ASN A 456 17.99 -15.47 4.78
CA ASN A 456 17.23 -14.93 3.65
C ASN A 456 15.71 -14.92 3.93
N ARG A 457 15.32 -14.91 5.21
CA ARG A 457 13.92 -14.85 5.64
C ARG A 457 13.62 -13.47 6.23
N PRO A 458 12.91 -12.58 5.52
CA PRO A 458 12.35 -11.39 6.13
C PRO A 458 11.38 -11.74 7.26
N GLY A 459 11.43 -10.97 8.34
CA GLY A 459 10.64 -11.24 9.54
C GLY A 459 10.72 -10.12 10.57
N LYS A 460 9.87 -10.23 11.61
CA LYS A 460 9.88 -9.32 12.76
C LYS A 460 11.09 -9.63 13.64
N VAL A 461 11.96 -8.64 13.82
CA VAL A 461 13.10 -8.67 14.74
C VAL A 461 12.77 -7.80 15.95
N ARG A 462 13.07 -8.31 17.14
CA ARG A 462 12.99 -7.56 18.40
C ARG A 462 14.39 -7.33 18.95
N PHE A 463 14.75 -6.07 19.14
CA PHE A 463 16.03 -5.64 19.70
C PHE A 463 15.84 -5.19 21.15
N GLU A 464 16.71 -5.64 22.04
CA GLU A 464 16.58 -5.47 23.48
C GLU A 464 17.92 -5.11 24.10
N VAL A 465 18.04 -3.92 24.70
CA VAL A 465 19.16 -3.64 25.60
C VAL A 465 18.86 -4.32 26.92
N LEU A 466 19.72 -5.25 27.35
CA LEU A 466 19.54 -5.99 28.59
C LEU A 466 19.79 -5.09 29.80
N ALA A 467 19.10 -5.42 30.90
CA ALA A 467 19.29 -4.73 32.17
C ALA A 467 20.75 -4.79 32.65
N PRO A 468 21.23 -3.77 33.38
CA PRO A 468 22.57 -3.78 33.97
C PRO A 468 22.88 -5.03 34.77
N GLY A 469 24.06 -5.61 34.56
CA GLY A 469 24.51 -6.81 35.24
C GLY A 469 23.88 -8.11 34.76
N ALA A 470 22.95 -8.07 33.80
CA ALA A 470 22.43 -9.28 33.18
C ALA A 470 23.54 -10.02 32.42
N ALA A 471 23.57 -11.35 32.56
CA ALA A 471 24.32 -12.19 31.64
C ALA A 471 23.63 -12.17 30.26
N GLY A 472 24.38 -12.43 29.19
CA GLY A 472 23.84 -12.63 27.83
C GLY A 472 23.00 -13.91 27.73
N ASP A 473 21.88 -13.96 28.45
CA ASP A 473 20.94 -15.07 28.54
C ASP A 473 19.68 -14.75 27.72
N MET A 474 19.10 -15.77 27.08
CA MET A 474 17.82 -15.69 26.36
C MET A 474 16.69 -15.18 27.24
N LYS A 475 16.76 -15.42 28.56
CA LYS A 475 15.71 -15.05 29.52
C LYS A 475 16.01 -13.79 30.31
N ALA A 476 17.14 -13.11 30.07
CA ALA A 476 17.48 -11.88 30.78
C ALA A 476 16.43 -10.78 30.58
N ARG A 477 16.22 -9.95 31.62
CA ARG A 477 15.32 -8.80 31.59
C ARG A 477 15.82 -7.74 30.60
N SER A 478 14.94 -7.24 29.75
CA SER A 478 15.21 -6.10 28.86
C SER A 478 14.92 -4.78 29.58
N GLU A 479 15.79 -3.80 29.43
CA GLU A 479 15.57 -2.41 29.84
C GLU A 479 14.89 -1.59 28.73
N ILE A 480 15.37 -1.73 27.49
CA ILE A 480 14.87 -0.99 26.33
C ILE A 480 14.55 -2.00 25.23
N THR A 481 13.43 -1.83 24.53
CA THR A 481 13.04 -2.69 23.42
C THR A 481 12.54 -1.85 22.25
N VAL A 482 12.96 -2.24 21.04
CA VAL A 482 12.38 -1.77 19.78
C VAL A 482 12.17 -2.97 18.86
N SER A 483 11.10 -2.97 18.08
CA SER A 483 10.82 -4.03 17.09
C SER A 483 10.65 -3.46 15.69
N ALA A 484 11.10 -4.20 14.68
CA ALA A 484 10.88 -3.85 13.29
C ALA A 484 10.85 -5.08 12.38
N TRP A 485 10.35 -4.90 11.16
CA TRP A 485 10.51 -5.91 10.12
C TRP A 485 11.84 -5.68 9.43
N LEU A 486 12.67 -6.73 9.33
CA LEU A 486 13.98 -6.66 8.70
C LEU A 486 14.01 -7.68 7.56
N TRP A 487 14.65 -7.32 6.45
CA TRP A 487 15.05 -8.25 5.40
C TRP A 487 16.58 -8.41 5.41
N PRO A 488 17.12 -9.44 6.10
CA PRO A 488 18.56 -9.48 6.38
C PRO A 488 19.45 -9.77 5.16
N ALA A 489 18.92 -10.42 4.13
CA ALA A 489 19.64 -10.69 2.89
C ALA A 489 19.62 -9.52 1.89
N PHE A 490 18.85 -8.46 2.15
CA PHE A 490 18.76 -7.32 1.23
C PHE A 490 19.77 -6.24 1.61
N ASP A 491 20.76 -6.04 0.74
CA ASP A 491 21.73 -4.96 0.80
C ASP A 491 21.18 -3.75 0.04
N TYR A 492 20.87 -2.67 0.76
CA TYR A 492 20.48 -1.38 0.17
C TYR A 492 21.76 -0.62 -0.20
N SER A 493 22.51 -1.13 -1.17
CA SER A 493 23.71 -0.46 -1.70
C SER A 493 23.50 0.15 -3.08
N CYS A 494 22.36 -0.13 -3.74
CA CYS A 494 22.08 0.26 -5.12
C CYS A 494 21.02 1.37 -5.21
N ASP A 495 21.25 2.33 -6.11
CA ASP A 495 20.40 3.49 -6.33
C ASP A 495 19.11 3.24 -7.13
N GLU A 496 18.89 2.01 -7.59
CA GLU A 496 17.64 1.52 -8.19
C GLU A 496 17.41 0.08 -7.67
N ILE A 497 16.27 -0.16 -7.01
CA ILE A 497 15.89 -1.50 -6.58
C ILE A 497 15.24 -2.19 -7.79
N THR A 498 16.06 -2.73 -8.68
CA THR A 498 15.59 -3.55 -9.82
C THR A 498 15.68 -5.03 -9.53
N GLU A 499 16.54 -5.41 -8.57
CA GLU A 499 16.88 -6.77 -8.23
C GLU A 499 16.80 -6.96 -6.71
N LEU A 500 16.20 -8.07 -6.30
CA LEU A 500 15.86 -8.42 -4.95
C LEU A 500 16.28 -9.89 -4.73
N PRO A 501 16.85 -10.25 -3.57
CA PRO A 501 17.04 -11.66 -3.22
C PRO A 501 15.66 -12.34 -3.14
N LEU A 502 15.58 -13.65 -3.37
CA LEU A 502 14.33 -14.40 -3.21
C LEU A 502 14.13 -14.74 -1.72
N PRO A 503 13.11 -14.19 -1.01
CA PRO A 503 12.83 -14.58 0.37
C PRO A 503 12.51 -16.07 0.49
N SER A 504 12.95 -16.72 1.57
CA SER A 504 12.57 -18.12 1.82
C SER A 504 11.08 -18.33 2.14
N ASN A 505 10.38 -17.27 2.53
CA ASN A 505 8.94 -17.24 2.83
C ASN A 505 8.16 -16.42 1.80
N PHE A 506 8.68 -16.30 0.58
CA PHE A 506 8.04 -15.63 -0.55
C PHE A 506 6.75 -16.35 -0.98
N SER A 507 5.69 -15.59 -1.22
CA SER A 507 4.44 -16.08 -1.80
C SER A 507 4.23 -15.45 -3.17
N MET A 508 4.38 -16.25 -4.22
CA MET A 508 4.18 -15.80 -5.60
C MET A 508 2.73 -15.35 -5.84
N GLY A 509 1.74 -16.09 -5.31
CA GLY A 509 0.33 -15.77 -5.49
C GLY A 509 -0.13 -14.47 -4.80
N GLN A 510 0.62 -14.00 -3.80
CA GLN A 510 0.33 -12.80 -3.01
C GLN A 510 1.32 -11.66 -3.32
N SER A 511 2.13 -11.80 -4.37
CA SER A 511 3.07 -10.78 -4.83
C SER A 511 2.64 -10.16 -6.17
N ARG A 512 3.00 -8.90 -6.41
CA ARG A 512 2.68 -8.15 -7.64
C ARG A 512 3.89 -7.35 -8.10
N GLY A 513 4.11 -7.21 -9.40
CA GLY A 513 5.19 -6.35 -9.91
C GLY A 513 6.58 -6.94 -9.75
N LEU A 514 6.67 -8.26 -9.49
CA LEU A 514 7.91 -8.98 -9.21
C LEU A 514 8.01 -10.23 -10.10
N ARG A 515 9.06 -10.35 -10.91
CA ARG A 515 9.38 -11.54 -11.73
C ARG A 515 10.46 -12.38 -11.07
N LEU A 516 10.33 -13.71 -11.14
CA LEU A 516 11.32 -14.65 -10.60
C LEU A 516 12.22 -15.15 -11.74
N GLU A 517 13.50 -14.80 -11.71
CA GLU A 517 14.49 -15.24 -12.71
C GLU A 517 15.80 -15.65 -12.04
N GLY A 518 16.34 -16.81 -12.40
CA GLY A 518 17.64 -17.27 -11.90
C GLY A 518 17.75 -17.36 -10.37
N GLY A 519 16.63 -17.57 -9.65
CA GLY A 519 16.61 -17.59 -8.18
C GLY A 519 16.60 -16.22 -7.51
N ARG A 520 16.33 -15.15 -8.27
CA ARG A 520 16.21 -13.77 -7.79
C ARG A 520 14.90 -13.15 -8.23
N LEU A 521 14.42 -12.20 -7.43
CA LEU A 521 13.26 -11.41 -7.76
C LEU A 521 13.72 -10.14 -8.47
N PHE A 522 13.02 -9.77 -9.53
CA PHE A 522 13.26 -8.52 -10.22
C PHE A 522 11.97 -7.72 -10.27
N VAL A 523 12.09 -6.41 -10.13
CA VAL A 523 10.96 -5.50 -10.28
C VAL A 523 10.56 -5.46 -11.75
N ASP A 524 9.31 -5.84 -12.06
CA ASP A 524 8.79 -5.70 -13.42
C ASP A 524 8.37 -4.24 -13.63
N LEU A 525 9.25 -3.46 -14.26
CA LEU A 525 9.01 -2.05 -14.60
C LEU A 525 7.86 -1.85 -15.62
N ARG A 526 7.32 -2.93 -16.19
CA ARG A 526 6.19 -2.90 -17.12
C ARG A 526 4.85 -2.93 -16.39
N THR A 527 4.83 -3.00 -15.06
CA THR A 527 3.60 -3.17 -14.27
C THR A 527 2.97 -1.84 -13.93
N ASP A 528 1.65 -1.75 -14.10
CA ASP A 528 0.92 -0.48 -14.01
C ASP A 528 0.84 0.03 -12.56
N GLY A 529 1.87 0.74 -12.08
CA GLY A 529 1.74 1.94 -11.23
C GLY A 529 1.33 1.75 -9.80
N ALA A 530 1.02 0.52 -9.45
CA ALA A 530 1.08 0.07 -8.09
C ALA A 530 2.54 -0.19 -7.72
N SER A 531 2.94 0.26 -6.52
CA SER A 531 4.16 -0.23 -5.88
C SER A 531 4.19 -1.75 -5.97
N PRO A 532 5.31 -2.36 -6.39
CA PRO A 532 5.47 -3.80 -6.37
C PRO A 532 5.15 -4.33 -4.98
N VAL A 533 4.33 -5.36 -4.90
CA VAL A 533 3.91 -5.95 -3.63
C VAL A 533 4.73 -7.21 -3.42
N LEU A 534 5.39 -7.27 -2.26
CA LEU A 534 6.04 -8.47 -1.77
C LEU A 534 5.10 -9.19 -0.80
N GLY A 535 4.52 -10.30 -1.23
CA GLY A 535 3.75 -11.20 -0.40
C GLY A 535 4.67 -12.16 0.37
N LEU A 536 4.57 -12.14 1.69
CA LEU A 536 5.33 -13.01 2.60
C LEU A 536 4.38 -13.84 3.48
N ILE A 537 4.72 -15.11 3.70
CA ILE A 537 4.02 -15.96 4.66
C ILE A 537 4.75 -15.92 6.00
N PHE A 538 4.04 -15.55 7.07
CA PHE A 538 4.57 -15.49 8.41
C PHE A 538 3.53 -16.01 9.42
N SER A 539 3.85 -17.11 10.11
CA SER A 539 2.96 -17.73 11.12
C SER A 539 1.53 -17.94 10.59
N ASP A 540 1.42 -18.47 9.37
CA ASP A 540 0.16 -18.71 8.63
C ASP A 540 -0.63 -17.44 8.24
N GLU A 541 -0.13 -16.23 8.55
CA GLU A 541 -0.63 -14.95 8.04
C GLU A 541 0.11 -14.58 6.74
N VAL A 542 -0.64 -14.10 5.75
CA VAL A 542 -0.07 -13.45 4.56
C VAL A 542 0.12 -11.97 4.88
N ILE A 543 1.34 -11.47 4.66
CA ILE A 543 1.68 -10.06 4.83
C ILE A 543 2.18 -9.53 3.50
N GLU A 544 1.48 -8.51 2.99
CA GLU A 544 1.81 -7.83 1.74
C GLU A 544 2.52 -6.51 2.05
N PHE A 545 3.78 -6.40 1.62
CA PHE A 545 4.55 -5.16 1.70
C PHE A 545 4.55 -4.44 0.35
N ASP A 546 4.04 -3.22 0.32
CA ASP A 546 4.27 -2.30 -0.78
C ASP A 546 5.75 -1.90 -0.78
N LEU A 547 6.50 -2.40 -1.75
CA LEU A 547 7.91 -2.09 -1.90
C LEU A 547 8.09 -0.68 -2.46
N PHE A 548 8.92 0.10 -1.78
CA PHE A 548 9.50 1.34 -2.29
C PHE A 548 10.62 1.01 -3.26
N THR A 549 10.21 0.44 -4.38
CA THR A 549 11.07 0.42 -5.53
C THR A 549 11.27 1.87 -5.94
N ARG A 550 12.51 2.32 -6.14
CA ARG A 550 12.78 3.59 -6.83
C ARG A 550 12.37 3.50 -8.32
N SER A 551 11.30 2.76 -8.63
CA SER A 551 10.70 2.72 -9.96
C SER A 551 10.04 4.08 -10.15
N GLU A 552 10.84 5.00 -10.63
CA GLU A 552 10.37 6.30 -11.05
C GLU A 552 9.29 6.02 -12.12
N THR A 553 8.06 6.49 -11.89
CA THR A 553 6.93 6.20 -12.79
C THR A 553 6.33 7.49 -13.28
N LEU A 554 6.13 7.57 -14.60
CA LEU A 554 5.38 8.67 -15.20
C LEU A 554 3.96 8.17 -15.47
N THR A 555 2.97 8.92 -14.99
CA THR A 555 1.55 8.65 -15.23
C THR A 555 0.91 9.81 -15.98
N HIS A 556 0.02 9.52 -16.92
CA HIS A 556 -0.80 10.47 -17.65
C HIS A 556 -2.22 10.45 -17.07
N ASN A 557 -2.59 11.55 -16.40
CA ASN A 557 -3.93 11.79 -15.87
C ASN A 557 -4.77 12.49 -16.93
N LYS A 558 -5.78 11.80 -17.45
CA LYS A 558 -6.68 12.34 -18.46
C LYS A 558 -7.88 13.01 -17.81
N VAL A 559 -8.02 14.31 -17.99
CA VAL A 559 -9.07 15.09 -17.32
C VAL A 559 -10.46 14.75 -17.85
N ASN A 560 -10.61 14.60 -19.16
CA ASN A 560 -11.93 14.36 -19.79
C ASN A 560 -12.56 13.03 -19.37
N THR A 561 -11.73 12.03 -19.04
CA THR A 561 -12.20 10.68 -18.65
C THR A 561 -12.07 10.42 -17.16
N GLY A 562 -11.40 11.32 -16.41
CA GLY A 562 -11.07 11.11 -15.00
C GLY A 562 -10.12 9.93 -14.75
N THR A 563 -9.42 9.45 -15.77
CA THR A 563 -8.59 8.24 -15.70
C THR A 563 -7.10 8.57 -15.53
N ARG A 564 -6.34 7.61 -15.00
CA ARG A 564 -4.87 7.68 -14.86
C ARG A 564 -4.25 6.45 -15.51
N ALA A 565 -3.30 6.66 -16.42
CA ALA A 565 -2.59 5.60 -17.14
C ALA A 565 -1.08 5.76 -16.97
N ILE A 566 -0.30 4.67 -17.06
CA ILE A 566 1.16 4.78 -17.04
C ILE A 566 1.74 5.04 -18.40
N VAL A 567 2.81 5.82 -18.38
CA VAL A 567 3.66 6.08 -19.52
C VAL A 567 4.87 5.16 -19.41
N SER A 568 5.02 4.26 -20.38
CA SER A 568 6.20 3.39 -20.46
C SER A 568 7.47 4.23 -20.60
N ARG A 569 8.57 3.81 -19.97
CA ARG A 569 9.85 4.54 -20.02
C ARG A 569 10.33 4.68 -21.47
N GLY A 570 10.69 5.90 -21.86
CA GLY A 570 11.08 6.26 -23.23
C GLY A 570 9.91 6.35 -24.23
N ALA A 571 8.66 6.23 -23.78
CA ALA A 571 7.50 6.29 -24.69
C ALA A 571 7.44 7.64 -25.43
N LEU A 572 7.12 7.57 -26.72
CA LEU A 572 6.71 8.74 -27.49
C LEU A 572 5.19 8.92 -27.30
N LEU A 573 4.82 9.93 -26.52
CA LEU A 573 3.43 10.27 -26.30
C LEU A 573 2.99 11.32 -27.31
N SER A 574 2.00 10.96 -28.10
CA SER A 574 1.32 11.87 -29.03
C SER A 574 0.08 12.44 -28.36
N LEU A 575 0.05 13.75 -28.12
CA LEU A 575 -1.06 14.43 -27.47
C LEU A 575 -1.83 15.27 -28.48
N GLY A 576 -3.13 15.04 -28.52
CA GLY A 576 -4.08 15.82 -29.29
C GLY A 576 -4.69 16.95 -28.48
N GLN A 577 -5.67 17.63 -29.07
CA GLN A 577 -6.35 18.76 -28.44
C GLN A 577 -7.19 18.34 -27.24
N GLU A 578 -7.78 17.14 -27.28
CA GLU A 578 -8.55 16.60 -26.14
C GLU A 578 -7.69 16.46 -24.87
N ASN A 579 -6.37 16.30 -25.01
CA ASN A 579 -5.43 16.12 -23.90
C ASN A 579 -4.88 17.44 -23.34
N ARG A 580 -5.32 18.61 -23.84
CA ARG A 580 -4.74 19.92 -23.46
C ARG A 580 -4.83 20.25 -21.97
N HIS A 581 -5.77 19.62 -21.27
CA HIS A 581 -5.98 19.80 -19.83
C HIS A 581 -5.41 18.63 -19.01
N ASP A 582 -4.86 17.61 -19.66
CA ASP A 582 -4.31 16.44 -18.99
C ASP A 582 -3.07 16.82 -18.17
N THR A 583 -2.69 15.99 -17.22
CA THR A 583 -1.50 16.19 -16.40
C THR A 583 -0.63 14.95 -16.38
N PHE A 584 0.69 15.13 -16.43
CA PHE A 584 1.67 14.08 -16.26
C PHE A 584 2.18 14.09 -14.83
N ARG A 585 1.90 13.03 -14.07
CA ARG A 585 2.40 12.89 -12.71
C ARG A 585 3.60 11.95 -12.71
N LEU A 586 4.78 12.49 -12.45
CA LEU A 586 6.00 11.74 -12.22
C LEU A 586 6.11 11.39 -10.74
N THR A 587 6.42 10.15 -10.40
CA THR A 587 6.70 9.68 -9.04
C THR A 587 8.17 9.32 -8.96
N SER A 588 8.87 9.74 -7.91
CA SER A 588 10.28 9.39 -7.68
C SER A 588 10.55 9.20 -6.18
N GLY A 589 11.41 8.23 -5.85
CA GLY A 589 11.93 8.02 -4.50
C GLY A 589 13.28 8.71 -4.25
N ASP A 590 13.90 9.26 -5.29
CA ASP A 590 15.16 10.01 -5.17
C ASP A 590 14.86 11.46 -4.73
N LYS A 591 15.22 11.76 -3.49
CA LYS A 591 15.01 13.09 -2.87
C LYS A 591 16.00 14.16 -3.35
N ASN A 592 17.05 13.75 -4.07
CA ASN A 592 18.15 14.62 -4.47
C ASN A 592 18.17 14.93 -5.98
N CYS A 593 17.29 14.30 -6.77
CA CYS A 593 17.26 14.51 -8.22
C CYS A 593 16.54 15.79 -8.65
N ASP A 594 16.98 16.37 -9.75
CA ASP A 594 16.28 17.44 -10.47
C ASP A 594 15.35 16.84 -11.55
N LEU A 595 14.27 17.54 -11.89
CA LEU A 595 13.33 17.16 -12.95
C LEU A 595 13.53 18.07 -14.17
N LEU A 596 13.73 17.46 -15.32
CA LEU A 596 13.81 18.09 -16.64
C LEU A 596 12.46 17.98 -17.35
N VAL A 597 11.85 19.11 -17.69
CA VAL A 597 10.59 19.16 -18.45
C VAL A 597 10.77 20.10 -19.64
N LEU A 598 10.79 19.55 -20.86
CA LEU A 598 10.83 20.33 -22.11
C LEU A 598 11.98 21.36 -22.19
N GLY A 599 13.10 21.05 -21.52
CA GLY A 599 14.28 21.91 -21.43
C GLY A 599 14.36 22.78 -20.16
N GLU A 600 13.31 22.84 -19.34
CA GLU A 600 13.32 23.50 -18.02
C GLU A 600 13.81 22.55 -16.92
N ILE A 601 14.63 23.05 -15.98
CA ILE A 601 15.13 22.30 -14.81
C ILE A 601 14.39 22.74 -13.56
N ILE A 602 13.69 21.80 -12.92
CA ILE A 602 13.01 21.94 -11.63
C ILE A 602 13.87 21.24 -10.59
N ARG A 603 14.41 21.98 -9.62
CA ARG A 603 15.38 21.42 -8.66
C ARG A 603 14.72 20.67 -7.51
N ARG A 604 15.22 19.47 -7.20
CA ARG A 604 14.81 18.62 -6.05
C ARG A 604 13.30 18.55 -5.77
N PRO A 605 12.42 18.31 -6.78
CA PRO A 605 10.98 18.37 -6.56
C PRO A 605 10.42 17.23 -5.68
N PHE A 606 11.21 16.18 -5.42
CA PHE A 606 10.78 15.00 -4.66
C PHE A 606 11.27 14.95 -3.20
N LEU A 607 11.95 16.01 -2.73
CA LEU A 607 12.48 16.06 -1.37
C LEU A 607 11.39 15.87 -0.30
N GLY A 608 10.20 16.43 -0.55
CA GLY A 608 9.02 16.37 0.32
C GLY A 608 7.74 15.93 -0.40
N ALA A 609 7.85 15.34 -1.58
CA ALA A 609 6.71 14.83 -2.31
C ALA A 609 7.15 13.57 -3.05
N GLN A 610 6.37 12.49 -2.97
CA GLN A 610 6.68 11.30 -3.77
C GLN A 610 6.41 11.52 -5.25
N SER A 611 5.72 12.61 -5.62
CA SER A 611 5.34 12.88 -7.00
C SER A 611 5.25 14.36 -7.36
N TYR A 612 5.53 14.68 -8.61
CA TYR A 612 5.42 16.01 -9.20
C TYR A 612 4.48 15.97 -10.42
N GLU A 613 3.63 16.98 -10.58
CA GLU A 613 2.67 17.06 -11.69
C GLU A 613 3.09 18.11 -12.72
N VAL A 614 3.12 17.70 -13.98
CA VAL A 614 3.46 18.49 -15.16
C VAL A 614 2.20 18.64 -16.01
N PRO A 615 1.58 19.82 -16.08
CA PRO A 615 0.44 20.05 -16.94
C PRO A 615 0.78 19.82 -18.41
N ALA A 616 -0.06 19.10 -19.16
CA ALA A 616 0.08 18.97 -20.62
C ALA A 616 -0.06 20.34 -21.32
N SER A 617 -0.74 21.30 -20.70
CA SER A 617 -0.82 22.69 -21.18
C SER A 617 0.54 23.41 -21.22
N HIS A 618 1.54 22.95 -20.47
CA HIS A 618 2.90 23.50 -20.53
C HIS A 618 3.65 23.11 -21.82
N LEU A 619 3.11 22.15 -22.61
CA LEU A 619 3.58 21.87 -23.97
C LEU A 619 3.18 23.03 -24.90
N GLN A 620 4.08 24.00 -25.05
CA GLN A 620 3.89 25.06 -26.04
C GLN A 620 3.88 24.48 -27.46
N ASN A 621 3.08 25.07 -28.37
CA ASN A 621 3.12 24.78 -29.81
C ASN A 621 4.44 25.21 -30.50
N LYS A 622 5.44 25.64 -29.73
CA LYS A 622 6.76 25.94 -30.27
C LYS A 622 7.59 24.66 -30.25
N PRO A 623 8.34 24.35 -31.32
CA PRO A 623 9.32 23.27 -31.28
C PRO A 623 10.39 23.65 -30.26
N SER A 624 10.24 23.20 -29.02
CA SER A 624 11.39 23.09 -28.11
C SER A 624 12.32 22.05 -28.71
N ALA A 625 13.63 22.33 -28.69
CA ALA A 625 14.62 21.33 -29.10
C ALA A 625 14.64 20.13 -28.14
N ASP A 626 14.07 20.27 -26.94
CA ASP A 626 13.96 19.22 -25.94
C ASP A 626 12.49 18.84 -25.71
N ASP A 627 12.14 17.61 -26.09
CA ASP A 627 10.80 17.01 -26.02
C ASP A 627 10.63 16.13 -24.78
N ARG A 628 11.59 16.11 -23.86
CA ARG A 628 11.67 15.08 -22.81
C ARG A 628 11.01 15.51 -21.51
N ILE A 629 10.38 14.55 -20.84
CA ILE A 629 10.28 14.52 -19.37
C ILE A 629 11.36 13.55 -18.87
N ALA A 630 12.30 14.05 -18.06
CA ALA A 630 13.44 13.28 -17.58
C ALA A 630 13.83 13.64 -16.15
N LEU A 631 14.50 12.74 -15.43
CA LEU A 631 15.15 13.04 -14.15
C LEU A 631 16.65 13.21 -14.37
N LYS A 632 17.25 14.14 -13.64
CA LYS A 632 18.69 14.34 -13.56
C LYS A 632 19.15 14.07 -12.12
N ARG A 633 19.96 13.03 -11.93
CA ARG A 633 20.49 12.66 -10.60
C ARG A 633 21.58 13.63 -10.13
N ASP A 634 21.88 13.58 -8.84
CA ASP A 634 23.01 14.33 -8.24
C ASP A 634 24.36 13.90 -8.84
N THR A 635 24.47 12.63 -9.26
CA THR A 635 25.59 12.06 -10.03
C THR A 635 25.74 12.67 -11.43
N GLY A 636 24.70 13.34 -11.94
CA GLY A 636 24.62 13.89 -13.29
C GLY A 636 23.98 12.98 -14.34
N GLU A 637 23.60 11.75 -13.99
CA GLU A 637 22.87 10.82 -14.87
C GLU A 637 21.50 11.39 -15.28
N ILE A 638 21.09 11.20 -16.55
CA ILE A 638 19.79 11.62 -17.07
C ILE A 638 18.95 10.41 -17.49
N ILE A 639 17.78 10.30 -16.88
CA ILE A 639 16.81 9.22 -17.11
C ILE A 639 15.59 9.79 -17.84
N VAL A 640 15.34 9.34 -19.07
CA VAL A 640 14.21 9.83 -19.89
C VAL A 640 12.97 8.96 -19.68
N PHE A 641 11.86 9.57 -19.24
CA PHE A 641 10.59 8.87 -19.02
C PHE A 641 9.70 8.88 -20.25
N ALA A 642 9.57 10.03 -20.89
CA ALA A 642 8.76 10.16 -22.09
C ALA A 642 9.29 11.26 -22.97
N ARG A 643 8.99 11.13 -24.25
CA ARG A 643 9.08 12.19 -25.25
C ARG A 643 7.67 12.62 -25.59
N LEU A 644 7.40 13.90 -25.47
CA LEU A 644 6.08 14.47 -25.71
C LEU A 644 6.06 15.09 -27.10
N ARG A 645 5.10 14.66 -27.92
CA ARG A 645 4.84 15.19 -29.25
C ARG A 645 3.40 15.65 -29.31
N ARG A 646 3.16 16.88 -29.76
CA ARG A 646 1.81 17.34 -30.08
C ARG A 646 1.46 16.95 -31.52
N VAL A 647 0.25 16.45 -31.75
CA VAL A 647 -0.27 16.12 -33.08
C VAL A 647 -1.35 17.14 -33.45
N ASP A 648 -1.42 17.48 -34.74
CA ASP A 648 -2.47 18.35 -35.29
C ASP A 648 -3.75 17.52 -35.57
N ASP A 649 -4.44 17.10 -34.51
CA ASP A 649 -5.74 16.42 -34.60
C ASP A 649 -6.91 17.41 -34.76
N PRO A 650 -8.06 16.99 -35.33
CA PRO A 650 -9.23 17.85 -35.44
C PRO A 650 -9.87 18.15 -34.07
N VAL A 651 -10.20 19.42 -33.86
CA VAL A 651 -10.86 20.00 -32.70
C VAL A 651 -12.38 20.03 -32.92
N GLU A 652 -13.17 19.81 -31.86
CA GLU A 652 -14.63 20.02 -31.86
C GLU A 652 -15.36 19.24 -32.97
N VAL A 653 -15.14 17.92 -33.03
CA VAL A 653 -15.84 17.02 -33.96
C VAL A 653 -17.29 16.83 -33.49
N HIS A 654 -18.23 17.19 -34.37
CA HIS A 654 -19.68 17.07 -34.15
C HIS A 654 -20.33 16.38 -35.36
N ILE A 655 -21.34 15.57 -35.08
CA ILE A 655 -22.16 14.96 -36.13
C ILE A 655 -23.64 15.14 -35.81
N GLU A 656 -24.39 15.61 -36.80
CA GLU A 656 -25.84 15.73 -36.74
C GLU A 656 -26.44 14.81 -37.80
N VAL A 657 -27.29 13.88 -37.37
CA VAL A 657 -27.94 12.91 -38.25
C VAL A 657 -29.42 13.27 -38.36
N GLY A 658 -29.84 13.69 -39.55
CA GLY A 658 -31.24 13.94 -39.91
C GLY A 658 -31.77 12.91 -40.91
N GLY A 659 -33.10 12.90 -41.13
CA GLY A 659 -33.74 11.92 -42.00
C GLY A 659 -33.34 11.99 -43.48
N ALA A 660 -32.86 13.14 -43.97
CA ALA A 660 -32.42 13.34 -45.35
C ALA A 660 -30.95 13.74 -45.49
N GLN A 661 -30.28 14.12 -44.39
CA GLN A 661 -28.92 14.65 -44.42
C GLN A 661 -28.13 14.21 -43.18
N THR A 662 -26.84 13.97 -43.37
CA THR A 662 -25.86 13.79 -42.29
C THR A 662 -24.83 14.93 -42.39
N LEU A 663 -24.67 15.70 -41.32
CA LEU A 663 -23.76 16.84 -41.27
C LEU A 663 -22.61 16.55 -40.31
N LEU A 664 -21.39 16.46 -40.84
CA LEU A 664 -20.15 16.35 -40.07
C LEU A 664 -19.52 17.74 -39.96
N ARG A 665 -19.22 18.19 -38.74
CA ARG A 665 -18.51 19.44 -38.48
C ARG A 665 -17.25 19.16 -37.67
N PHE A 666 -16.14 19.74 -38.07
CA PHE A 666 -14.89 19.65 -37.31
C PHE A 666 -14.01 20.86 -37.60
N LYS A 667 -13.01 21.10 -36.77
CA LYS A 667 -12.05 22.19 -36.96
C LYS A 667 -10.64 21.63 -37.00
N THR A 668 -9.80 22.06 -37.93
CA THR A 668 -8.38 21.64 -37.98
C THR A 668 -7.49 22.65 -37.26
N GLN A 669 -6.33 22.22 -36.76
CA GLN A 669 -5.35 23.13 -36.14
C GLN A 669 -4.58 23.94 -37.20
N SER A 670 -4.23 23.30 -38.32
CA SER A 670 -3.74 23.96 -39.53
C SER A 670 -4.91 24.35 -40.45
N VAL A 671 -4.79 25.48 -41.15
CA VAL A 671 -5.81 25.91 -42.11
C VAL A 671 -5.77 24.95 -43.31
N ILE A 672 -6.91 24.30 -43.58
CA ILE A 672 -7.07 23.45 -44.76
C ILE A 672 -7.81 24.20 -45.86
N ASP A 673 -7.42 23.96 -47.11
CA ASP A 673 -7.98 24.63 -48.29
C ASP A 673 -8.82 23.68 -49.17
N ALA A 674 -8.75 22.37 -48.93
CA ALA A 674 -9.53 21.35 -49.62
C ALA A 674 -9.74 20.11 -48.75
N VAL A 675 -10.80 19.37 -49.06
CA VAL A 675 -11.14 18.07 -48.44
C VAL A 675 -11.27 17.01 -49.53
N ARG A 676 -10.76 15.80 -49.28
CA ARG A 676 -11.03 14.61 -50.08
C ARG A 676 -11.88 13.64 -49.25
N VAL A 677 -12.94 13.13 -49.84
CA VAL A 677 -13.84 12.15 -49.23
C VAL A 677 -13.71 10.84 -50.00
N VAL A 678 -13.41 9.75 -49.28
CA VAL A 678 -13.30 8.40 -49.85
C VAL A 678 -14.46 7.56 -49.31
N LEU A 679 -15.32 7.10 -50.21
CA LEU A 679 -16.51 6.31 -49.92
C LEU A 679 -16.23 4.83 -50.23
N LEU A 680 -16.42 3.95 -49.25
CA LEU A 680 -16.33 2.50 -49.40
C LEU A 680 -17.71 1.88 -49.11
N ASP A 681 -18.38 1.35 -50.13
CA ASP A 681 -19.70 0.73 -49.99
C ASP A 681 -19.63 -0.73 -49.50
N ALA A 682 -20.77 -1.28 -49.08
CA ALA A 682 -20.91 -2.67 -48.66
C ALA A 682 -20.73 -3.73 -49.77
N LYS A 683 -20.32 -3.34 -50.99
CA LYS A 683 -19.88 -4.25 -52.06
C LYS A 683 -18.38 -4.14 -52.32
N GLY A 684 -17.68 -3.29 -51.57
CA GLY A 684 -16.25 -3.04 -51.74
C GLY A 684 -15.92 -2.05 -52.86
N HIS A 685 -16.90 -1.33 -53.43
CA HIS A 685 -16.62 -0.27 -54.38
C HIS A 685 -16.08 0.96 -53.66
N ILE A 686 -14.97 1.49 -54.18
CA ILE A 686 -14.34 2.72 -53.70
C ILE A 686 -14.68 3.83 -54.67
N THR A 687 -15.25 4.91 -54.16
CA THR A 687 -15.47 6.16 -54.90
C THR A 687 -14.81 7.29 -54.12
N GLU A 688 -14.02 8.14 -54.78
CA GLU A 688 -13.39 9.30 -54.12
C GLU A 688 -13.73 10.59 -54.85
N GLY A 689 -13.72 11.70 -54.11
CA GLY A 689 -13.77 13.02 -54.73
C GLY A 689 -13.19 14.10 -53.83
N GLU A 690 -12.83 15.21 -54.47
CA GLU A 690 -12.12 16.33 -53.89
C GLU A 690 -12.99 17.58 -53.96
N ILE A 691 -13.10 18.30 -52.85
CA ILE A 691 -13.94 19.49 -52.73
C ILE A 691 -13.05 20.65 -52.24
N PRO A 692 -12.90 21.73 -53.04
CA PRO A 692 -12.17 22.90 -52.61
C PRO A 692 -13.03 23.68 -51.61
N ILE A 693 -12.46 24.06 -50.47
CA ILE A 693 -13.08 24.92 -49.46
C ILE A 693 -12.38 26.27 -49.31
N GLY A 694 -11.20 26.42 -49.93
CA GLY A 694 -10.42 27.65 -50.06
C GLY A 694 -10.30 28.13 -51.51
N ARG A 695 -9.33 29.01 -51.78
CA ARG A 695 -9.14 29.66 -53.10
C ARG A 695 -8.37 28.81 -54.12
N ILE A 696 -7.68 27.75 -53.66
CA ILE A 696 -6.84 26.90 -54.50
C ILE A 696 -7.69 25.74 -55.03
N PRO A 697 -7.78 25.53 -56.35
CA PRO A 697 -8.58 24.45 -56.92
C PRO A 697 -8.01 23.06 -56.56
N VAL A 698 -8.85 22.04 -56.78
CA VAL A 698 -8.52 20.62 -56.66
C VAL A 698 -8.56 19.97 -58.04
N ASP A 699 -7.79 18.89 -58.22
CA ASP A 699 -7.67 18.21 -59.51
C ASP A 699 -8.68 17.05 -59.65
N GLY A 700 -9.24 16.57 -58.53
CA GLY A 700 -10.17 15.45 -58.48
C GLY A 700 -11.61 15.79 -58.86
N ASN A 701 -12.40 14.73 -59.11
CA ASN A 701 -13.83 14.84 -59.40
C ASN A 701 -14.63 15.25 -58.16
N LEU A 702 -15.71 15.99 -58.35
CA LEU A 702 -16.70 16.25 -57.30
C LEU A 702 -17.61 15.03 -57.12
N LEU A 703 -17.86 14.62 -55.88
CA LEU A 703 -18.86 13.60 -55.56
C LEU A 703 -20.26 14.18 -55.63
N SER A 704 -21.14 13.57 -56.42
CA SER A 704 -22.59 13.84 -56.33
C SER A 704 -23.08 13.48 -54.93
N HIS A 705 -23.89 14.35 -54.31
CA HIS A 705 -24.49 14.17 -52.97
C HIS A 705 -23.58 14.42 -51.76
N VAL A 706 -22.36 14.92 -51.98
CA VAL A 706 -21.47 15.40 -50.91
C VAL A 706 -21.09 16.85 -51.18
N SER A 707 -21.24 17.71 -50.18
CA SER A 707 -20.76 19.09 -50.25
C SER A 707 -19.95 19.43 -49.00
N ALA A 708 -18.94 20.28 -49.16
CA ALA A 708 -18.12 20.76 -48.04
C ALA A 708 -18.00 22.28 -48.09
N SER A 709 -17.98 22.91 -46.93
CA SER A 709 -17.78 24.35 -46.79
C SER A 709 -16.94 24.64 -45.54
N MET A 710 -16.24 25.77 -45.53
CA MET A 710 -15.54 26.25 -44.34
C MET A 710 -16.14 27.59 -43.92
N SER A 711 -16.46 27.72 -42.64
CA SER A 711 -16.98 28.96 -42.07
C SER A 711 -15.83 29.93 -41.77
N GLU A 712 -15.91 31.14 -42.33
CA GLU A 712 -14.90 32.20 -42.11
C GLU A 712 -14.93 32.78 -40.69
N VAL A 713 -16.02 32.58 -39.93
CA VAL A 713 -16.23 33.19 -38.61
C VAL A 713 -15.63 32.35 -37.48
N ASP A 714 -15.82 31.04 -37.51
CA ASP A 714 -15.44 30.11 -36.44
C ASP A 714 -14.39 29.07 -36.90
N GLY A 715 -14.10 29.00 -38.20
CA GLY A 715 -13.07 28.12 -38.78
C GLY A 715 -13.50 26.66 -38.90
N PHE A 716 -14.80 26.36 -38.78
CA PHE A 716 -15.31 25.00 -38.92
C PHE A 716 -15.39 24.56 -40.39
N VAL A 717 -14.98 23.33 -40.63
CA VAL A 717 -15.22 22.58 -41.86
C VAL A 717 -16.50 21.78 -41.66
N SER A 718 -17.47 22.02 -42.54
CA SER A 718 -18.78 21.36 -42.54
C SER A 718 -18.92 20.52 -43.80
N ILE A 719 -19.11 19.22 -43.66
CA ILE A 719 -19.36 18.27 -44.75
C ILE A 719 -20.79 17.74 -44.64
N ASP A 720 -21.60 18.03 -45.65
CA ASP A 720 -23.00 17.63 -45.76
C ASP A 720 -23.12 16.46 -46.74
N PHE A 721 -23.68 15.36 -46.24
CA PHE A 721 -24.01 14.15 -47.00
C PHE A 721 -25.52 14.09 -47.21
N ASP A 722 -25.99 14.13 -48.46
CA ASP A 722 -27.40 13.85 -48.78
C ASP A 722 -27.63 12.33 -48.73
N ASN A 723 -28.26 11.87 -47.66
CA ASN A 723 -28.43 10.44 -47.35
C ASN A 723 -29.17 9.69 -48.47
N ARG A 724 -29.99 10.37 -49.29
CA ARG A 724 -30.73 9.77 -50.42
C ARG A 724 -29.82 9.26 -51.54
N GLY A 725 -28.58 9.76 -51.60
CA GLY A 725 -27.57 9.30 -52.57
C GLY A 725 -26.94 7.94 -52.22
N PHE A 726 -27.13 7.45 -51.00
CA PHE A 726 -26.44 6.27 -50.47
C PHE A 726 -27.43 5.09 -50.31
N ILE A 727 -27.53 4.27 -51.35
CA ILE A 727 -28.46 3.12 -51.41
C ILE A 727 -27.94 1.92 -50.59
N LEU A 728 -26.63 1.85 -50.37
CA LEU A 728 -25.98 0.78 -49.61
C LEU A 728 -25.25 1.37 -48.40
N PRO A 729 -25.13 0.59 -47.31
CA PRO A 729 -24.27 0.98 -46.19
C PRO A 729 -22.86 1.29 -46.70
N THR A 730 -22.36 2.47 -46.36
CA THR A 730 -21.14 3.04 -46.90
C THR A 730 -20.35 3.69 -45.77
N ARG A 731 -19.03 3.52 -45.79
CA ARG A 731 -18.11 4.22 -44.89
C ARG A 731 -17.43 5.35 -45.65
N ALA A 732 -17.57 6.59 -45.17
CA ALA A 732 -16.92 7.76 -45.71
C ALA A 732 -15.71 8.14 -44.85
N GLU A 733 -14.50 8.13 -45.42
CA GLU A 733 -13.25 8.54 -44.77
C GLU A 733 -12.83 9.94 -45.25
N ILE A 734 -12.39 10.79 -44.32
CA ILE A 734 -12.13 12.21 -44.59
C ILE A 734 -10.63 12.50 -44.62
N TYR A 735 -10.19 13.20 -45.65
CA TYR A 735 -8.82 13.63 -45.88
C TYR A 735 -8.77 15.15 -46.05
N GLY A 736 -7.76 15.82 -45.47
CA GLY A 736 -7.55 17.27 -45.57
C GLY A 736 -6.30 17.63 -46.35
N ARG A 737 -6.31 18.77 -47.04
CA ARG A 737 -5.13 19.39 -47.66
C ARG A 737 -4.85 20.72 -46.98
N GLU A 738 -3.66 20.87 -46.42
CA GLU A 738 -3.21 22.13 -45.83
C GLU A 738 -2.99 23.19 -46.90
N GLU A 739 -3.25 24.46 -46.58
CA GLU A 739 -3.04 25.57 -47.51
C GLU A 739 -1.58 25.60 -48.03
N GLY A 740 -1.42 25.49 -49.36
CA GLY A 740 -0.11 25.45 -50.02
C GLY A 740 0.52 24.05 -50.14
N ALA A 741 -0.08 23.01 -49.56
CA ALA A 741 0.34 21.62 -49.74
C ALA A 741 -0.24 21.01 -51.04
N ARG A 742 0.43 19.96 -51.57
CA ARG A 742 -0.05 19.22 -52.75
C ARG A 742 -0.75 17.89 -52.43
N LEU A 743 -0.54 17.34 -51.24
CA LEU A 743 -1.01 16.01 -50.88
C LEU A 743 -2.14 16.10 -49.86
N PHE A 744 -3.19 15.32 -50.08
CA PHE A 744 -4.22 15.06 -49.09
C PHE A 744 -3.71 14.08 -48.04
N ARG A 745 -4.00 14.35 -46.77
CA ARG A 745 -3.67 13.48 -45.64
C ARG A 745 -4.94 13.07 -44.93
N LEU A 746 -5.00 11.81 -44.51
CA LEU A 746 -6.12 11.30 -43.74
C LEU A 746 -6.26 12.11 -42.46
N VAL A 747 -7.46 12.60 -42.17
CA VAL A 747 -7.74 13.30 -40.93
C VAL A 747 -7.93 12.23 -39.86
N THR A 748 -7.00 12.17 -38.91
CA THR A 748 -7.00 11.19 -37.82
C THR A 748 -7.00 11.88 -36.47
N ASP A 749 -7.54 11.22 -35.44
CA ASP A 749 -7.31 11.64 -34.06
C ASP A 749 -5.88 11.31 -33.56
N ALA A 750 -5.58 11.66 -32.31
CA ALA A 750 -4.30 11.36 -31.67
C ALA A 750 -4.00 9.85 -31.54
N SER A 751 -5.00 8.98 -31.67
CA SER A 751 -4.83 7.51 -31.67
C SER A 751 -4.53 6.96 -33.07
N GLY A 752 -4.62 7.79 -34.11
CA GLY A 752 -4.50 7.40 -35.51
C GLY A 752 -5.82 6.88 -36.10
N ALA A 753 -6.94 6.96 -35.37
CA ALA A 753 -8.22 6.52 -35.89
C ALA A 753 -8.75 7.56 -36.89
N PRO A 754 -9.21 7.12 -38.08
CA PRO A 754 -9.71 8.03 -39.10
C PRO A 754 -11.02 8.70 -38.68
N LEU A 755 -11.15 9.96 -39.09
CA LEU A 755 -12.44 10.65 -39.11
C LEU A 755 -13.29 10.00 -40.20
N ALA A 756 -14.25 9.17 -39.78
CA ALA A 756 -15.08 8.39 -40.68
C ALA A 756 -16.54 8.31 -40.24
N VAL A 757 -17.45 8.43 -41.21
CA VAL A 757 -18.90 8.51 -41.04
C VAL A 757 -19.57 7.34 -41.75
N GLY A 758 -20.58 6.73 -41.13
CA GLY A 758 -21.40 5.70 -41.78
C GLY A 758 -22.60 6.32 -42.50
N LEU A 759 -22.90 5.85 -43.70
CA LEU A 759 -23.95 6.42 -44.57
C LEU A 759 -24.79 5.30 -45.18
N GLY A 760 -26.01 5.64 -45.60
CA GLY A 760 -26.94 4.72 -46.27
C GLY A 760 -27.68 3.77 -45.33
N ASP A 761 -28.82 3.27 -45.81
CA ASP A 761 -29.75 2.44 -45.04
C ASP A 761 -29.49 0.93 -45.19
N GLU A 762 -30.20 0.13 -44.40
CA GLU A 762 -30.29 -1.32 -44.54
C GLU A 762 -30.84 -1.72 -45.93
N GLY A 763 -29.95 -1.96 -46.89
CA GLY A 763 -30.36 -2.49 -48.20
C GLY A 763 -31.07 -3.86 -48.10
N PRO A 764 -31.84 -4.28 -49.11
CA PRO A 764 -32.57 -5.56 -49.09
C PRO A 764 -31.67 -6.76 -49.44
N CYS A 765 -31.89 -7.89 -48.75
CA CYS A 765 -31.33 -9.24 -48.94
C CYS A 765 -30.10 -9.63 -48.09
N ALA A 766 -30.28 -10.58 -47.17
CA ALA A 766 -29.20 -11.19 -46.40
C ALA A 766 -28.47 -12.29 -47.21
N SER A 767 -27.14 -12.20 -47.26
CA SER A 767 -26.27 -13.23 -47.83
C SER A 767 -24.94 -13.28 -47.09
N SER A 768 -24.25 -14.41 -47.12
CA SER A 768 -22.96 -14.59 -46.44
C SER A 768 -21.87 -13.66 -46.98
N VAL A 769 -21.90 -13.34 -48.28
CA VAL A 769 -20.98 -12.38 -48.93
C VAL A 769 -21.22 -10.98 -48.37
N ARG A 770 -22.48 -10.53 -48.37
CA ARG A 770 -22.86 -9.22 -47.85
C ARG A 770 -22.56 -9.07 -46.36
N LEU A 771 -22.77 -10.13 -45.59
CA LEU A 771 -22.43 -10.16 -44.18
C LEU A 771 -20.92 -9.96 -43.96
N ALA A 772 -20.07 -10.58 -44.80
CA ALA A 772 -18.62 -10.39 -44.74
C ALA A 772 -18.21 -8.96 -45.11
N ASP A 773 -18.84 -8.36 -46.12
CA ASP A 773 -18.55 -6.99 -46.55
C ASP A 773 -18.95 -5.96 -45.47
N LEU A 774 -20.12 -6.12 -44.86
CA LEU A 774 -20.54 -5.29 -43.72
C LEU A 774 -19.63 -5.47 -42.51
N ALA A 775 -19.20 -6.70 -42.24
CA ALA A 775 -18.26 -6.98 -41.16
C ALA A 775 -16.88 -6.34 -41.40
N ARG A 776 -16.41 -6.28 -42.66
CA ARG A 776 -15.19 -5.54 -43.04
C ARG A 776 -15.32 -4.03 -42.80
N LEU A 777 -16.46 -3.44 -43.13
CA LEU A 777 -16.73 -2.03 -42.87
C LEU A 777 -16.78 -1.73 -41.37
N ALA A 778 -17.49 -2.57 -40.60
CA ALA A 778 -17.63 -2.45 -39.15
C ALA A 778 -16.34 -2.81 -38.37
N ALA A 779 -15.40 -3.53 -38.99
CA ALA A 779 -14.14 -3.91 -38.38
C ALA A 779 -13.14 -2.74 -38.27
N LYS A 780 -13.24 -1.74 -39.13
CA LYS A 780 -12.32 -0.58 -39.17
C LYS A 780 -12.52 0.34 -37.96
N ALA A 781 -11.43 0.85 -37.40
CA ALA A 781 -11.46 1.85 -36.32
C ALA A 781 -12.02 3.19 -36.81
N THR A 782 -12.68 3.96 -35.93
CA THR A 782 -13.25 5.28 -36.22
C THR A 782 -12.98 6.21 -35.04
N HIS A 783 -12.86 7.51 -35.32
CA HIS A 783 -12.77 8.56 -34.31
C HIS A 783 -13.85 8.40 -33.21
N ALA A 784 -13.47 8.49 -31.93
CA ALA A 784 -14.34 8.19 -30.79
C ALA A 784 -15.70 8.93 -30.84
N ALA A 785 -15.70 10.23 -31.17
CA ALA A 785 -16.92 11.04 -31.30
C ALA A 785 -17.92 10.57 -32.38
N LEU A 786 -17.50 9.67 -33.29
CA LEU A 786 -18.32 9.16 -34.39
C LEU A 786 -18.65 7.66 -34.24
N GLU A 787 -18.20 7.00 -33.15
CA GLU A 787 -18.44 5.56 -32.94
C GLU A 787 -19.94 5.23 -32.85
N GLU A 788 -20.71 6.03 -32.12
CA GLU A 788 -22.17 5.84 -32.00
C GLU A 788 -22.86 5.94 -33.36
N GLN A 789 -22.48 6.94 -34.17
CA GLN A 789 -23.04 7.14 -35.50
C GLN A 789 -22.68 6.01 -36.47
N MET A 790 -21.43 5.54 -36.43
CA MET A 790 -21.01 4.38 -37.23
C MET A 790 -21.78 3.11 -36.81
N SER A 791 -22.12 3.01 -35.53
CA SER A 791 -22.89 1.89 -34.98
C SER A 791 -24.34 1.90 -35.43
N SER A 792 -24.99 3.07 -35.41
CA SER A 792 -26.40 3.23 -35.79
C SER A 792 -26.65 3.14 -37.29
N SER A 793 -25.60 3.16 -38.11
CA SER A 793 -25.65 2.99 -39.57
C SER A 793 -25.10 1.62 -39.99
N VAL A 794 -23.80 1.52 -40.26
CA VAL A 794 -23.13 0.30 -40.73
C VAL A 794 -23.25 -0.84 -39.71
N GLY A 795 -23.13 -0.54 -38.42
CA GLY A 795 -23.25 -1.53 -37.35
C GLY A 795 -24.65 -2.16 -37.26
N MET A 796 -25.70 -1.37 -37.44
CA MET A 796 -27.08 -1.84 -37.41
C MET A 796 -27.39 -2.75 -38.60
N ALA A 797 -26.96 -2.35 -39.81
CA ALA A 797 -27.08 -3.19 -41.00
C ALA A 797 -26.32 -4.52 -40.88
N TYR A 798 -25.13 -4.49 -40.28
CA TYR A 798 -24.37 -5.70 -39.95
C TYR A 798 -25.15 -6.59 -38.98
N ALA A 799 -25.70 -6.03 -37.90
CA ALA A 799 -26.47 -6.76 -36.89
C ALA A 799 -27.74 -7.40 -37.45
N SER A 800 -28.48 -6.68 -38.30
CA SER A 800 -29.69 -7.14 -38.97
C SER A 800 -29.41 -8.38 -39.84
N VAL A 801 -28.40 -8.30 -40.71
CA VAL A 801 -27.99 -9.42 -41.59
C VAL A 801 -27.43 -10.60 -40.80
N LEU A 802 -26.64 -10.34 -39.74
CA LEU A 802 -26.09 -11.39 -38.89
C LEU A 802 -27.21 -12.14 -38.14
N THR A 803 -28.22 -11.42 -37.66
CA THR A 803 -29.38 -11.99 -36.97
C THR A 803 -30.20 -12.88 -37.92
N GLU A 804 -30.44 -12.43 -39.15
CA GLU A 804 -31.19 -13.19 -40.15
C GLU A 804 -30.47 -14.49 -40.55
N LEU A 805 -29.18 -14.41 -40.89
CA LEU A 805 -28.38 -15.59 -41.26
C LEU A 805 -28.08 -16.50 -40.05
N GLY A 806 -27.96 -15.91 -38.87
CA GLY A 806 -27.70 -16.57 -37.60
C GLY A 806 -28.92 -17.24 -36.97
N ALA A 807 -30.14 -16.99 -37.48
CA ALA A 807 -31.38 -17.57 -36.94
C ALA A 807 -31.37 -19.11 -36.90
N ARG A 808 -30.65 -19.76 -37.82
CA ARG A 808 -30.50 -21.22 -37.88
C ARG A 808 -29.40 -21.77 -36.96
N ARG A 809 -28.67 -20.91 -36.25
CA ARG A 809 -27.53 -21.25 -35.38
C ARG A 809 -26.49 -22.15 -36.04
N MET A 810 -26.24 -21.93 -37.34
CA MET A 810 -25.25 -22.67 -38.12
C MET A 810 -23.99 -21.82 -38.32
N VAL A 811 -22.88 -22.22 -37.70
CA VAL A 811 -21.58 -21.51 -37.81
C VAL A 811 -21.14 -21.37 -39.27
N GLY A 812 -21.37 -22.39 -40.11
CA GLY A 812 -20.99 -22.37 -41.53
C GLY A 812 -21.62 -21.22 -42.33
N ALA A 813 -22.83 -20.76 -41.98
CA ALA A 813 -23.53 -19.69 -42.69
C ALA A 813 -22.92 -18.30 -42.43
N ILE A 814 -22.19 -18.15 -41.33
CA ILE A 814 -21.63 -16.87 -40.85
C ILE A 814 -20.10 -16.92 -40.68
N LYS A 815 -19.48 -18.07 -41.00
CA LYS A 815 -18.02 -18.29 -41.00
C LYS A 815 -17.22 -17.17 -41.68
N PRO A 816 -17.67 -16.55 -42.78
CA PRO A 816 -16.95 -15.42 -43.39
C PRO A 816 -16.70 -14.22 -42.46
N VAL A 817 -17.56 -13.99 -41.47
CA VAL A 817 -17.39 -12.90 -40.49
C VAL A 817 -16.25 -13.19 -39.52
N LEU A 818 -16.12 -14.45 -39.10
CA LEU A 818 -15.03 -14.89 -38.24
C LEU A 818 -13.67 -14.77 -38.95
N ASN A 819 -13.68 -14.72 -40.29
CA ASN A 819 -12.51 -14.57 -41.16
C ASN A 819 -12.25 -13.14 -41.63
N VAL A 820 -12.90 -12.14 -41.07
CA VAL A 820 -12.53 -10.75 -41.36
C VAL A 820 -11.12 -10.50 -40.84
N GLU A 821 -10.25 -10.13 -41.78
CA GLU A 821 -8.82 -9.94 -41.56
C GLU A 821 -8.51 -8.56 -41.00
N LYS A 822 -7.30 -8.44 -40.47
CA LYS A 822 -6.71 -7.24 -39.92
C LYS A 822 -6.50 -6.22 -41.06
N SER A 823 -7.17 -5.06 -41.03
CA SER A 823 -6.84 -3.95 -41.94
C SER A 823 -5.80 -3.04 -41.29
N ASP A 824 -4.74 -2.66 -42.01
CA ASP A 824 -3.73 -1.69 -41.56
C ASP A 824 -3.12 -2.01 -40.18
N ASP A 825 -2.81 -3.29 -39.91
CA ASP A 825 -2.30 -3.73 -38.61
C ASP A 825 -3.21 -3.46 -37.39
N LEU A 826 -4.53 -3.33 -37.57
CA LEU A 826 -5.52 -3.19 -36.49
C LEU A 826 -6.47 -4.38 -36.34
N THR A 827 -6.71 -4.81 -35.11
CA THR A 827 -7.61 -5.92 -34.75
C THR A 827 -9.06 -5.58 -35.15
N PRO A 828 -9.77 -6.48 -35.85
CA PRO A 828 -11.17 -6.27 -36.24
C PRO A 828 -12.10 -5.99 -35.05
N ARG A 829 -12.92 -4.94 -35.16
CA ARG A 829 -13.77 -4.41 -34.07
C ARG A 829 -15.26 -4.72 -34.16
N HIS A 830 -15.70 -5.45 -35.18
CA HIS A 830 -17.11 -5.82 -35.32
C HIS A 830 -17.56 -6.72 -34.15
N ASP A 831 -18.82 -6.57 -33.73
CA ASP A 831 -19.37 -7.30 -32.58
C ASP A 831 -19.73 -8.75 -32.94
N LEU A 832 -19.11 -9.71 -32.27
CA LEU A 832 -19.43 -11.14 -32.39
C LEU A 832 -20.16 -11.66 -31.15
N VAL A 833 -19.66 -11.31 -29.97
CA VAL A 833 -20.14 -11.86 -28.70
C VAL A 833 -21.49 -11.28 -28.31
N GLY A 834 -21.78 -10.01 -28.59
CA GLY A 834 -23.09 -9.41 -28.31
C GLY A 834 -24.18 -9.92 -29.24
N LEU A 835 -23.88 -10.02 -30.53
CA LEU A 835 -24.87 -10.36 -31.57
C LEU A 835 -25.08 -11.86 -31.77
N ALA A 836 -24.04 -12.67 -31.58
CA ALA A 836 -24.11 -14.11 -31.82
C ALA A 836 -23.22 -14.91 -30.83
N PRO A 837 -23.46 -14.81 -29.51
CA PRO A 837 -22.66 -15.52 -28.51
C PRO A 837 -22.76 -17.06 -28.66
N TRP A 838 -23.88 -17.56 -29.21
CA TRP A 838 -24.12 -18.98 -29.48
C TRP A 838 -23.06 -19.62 -30.40
N ILE A 839 -22.34 -18.84 -31.22
CA ILE A 839 -21.28 -19.35 -32.10
C ILE A 839 -20.23 -20.10 -31.28
N PHE A 840 -19.86 -19.54 -30.13
CA PHE A 840 -18.82 -20.05 -29.25
C PHE A 840 -19.22 -21.31 -28.46
N GLN A 841 -20.49 -21.76 -28.61
CA GLN A 841 -20.96 -23.05 -28.09
C GLN A 841 -20.61 -24.21 -29.03
N ALA A 842 -20.28 -23.93 -30.30
CA ALA A 842 -19.99 -24.93 -31.31
C ALA A 842 -18.69 -25.72 -31.01
N PRO A 843 -18.58 -26.97 -31.50
CA PRO A 843 -17.34 -27.75 -31.38
C PRO A 843 -16.21 -27.14 -32.21
N GLY A 844 -14.95 -27.45 -31.84
CA GLY A 844 -13.76 -26.93 -32.51
C GLY A 844 -13.70 -27.17 -34.02
N SER A 845 -14.27 -28.29 -34.50
CA SER A 845 -14.36 -28.61 -35.92
C SER A 845 -15.16 -27.59 -36.74
N ALA A 846 -16.05 -26.81 -36.11
CA ALA A 846 -16.79 -25.74 -36.78
C ALA A 846 -15.89 -24.53 -37.15
N PHE A 847 -14.71 -24.43 -36.54
CA PHE A 847 -13.76 -23.32 -36.69
C PHE A 847 -12.53 -23.66 -37.54
N GLY A 848 -12.56 -24.76 -38.32
CA GLY A 848 -11.49 -25.05 -39.28
C GLY A 848 -11.31 -23.94 -40.32
N ASP A 849 -10.13 -23.80 -40.91
CA ASP A 849 -9.82 -22.84 -42.00
C ASP A 849 -10.03 -21.35 -41.63
N LEU A 850 -9.84 -20.98 -40.36
CA LEU A 850 -9.79 -19.57 -39.99
C LEU A 850 -8.44 -18.94 -40.38
N SER A 851 -8.46 -17.73 -40.94
CA SER A 851 -7.26 -16.98 -41.32
C SER A 851 -6.47 -16.57 -40.07
N PRO A 852 -5.13 -16.74 -40.01
CA PRO A 852 -4.27 -16.23 -38.91
C PRO A 852 -4.55 -14.77 -38.57
N GLU A 853 -4.89 -13.97 -39.57
CA GLU A 853 -5.14 -12.54 -39.46
C GLU A 853 -6.49 -12.19 -38.81
N SER A 854 -7.38 -13.18 -38.64
CA SER A 854 -8.65 -13.00 -37.92
C SER A 854 -8.48 -12.78 -36.42
N GLY A 855 -7.35 -13.21 -35.83
CA GLY A 855 -7.15 -13.24 -34.38
C GLY A 855 -7.97 -14.32 -33.64
N LEU A 856 -8.67 -15.21 -34.37
CA LEU A 856 -9.54 -16.25 -33.80
C LEU A 856 -9.10 -17.68 -34.16
N THR A 857 -7.94 -17.86 -34.81
CA THR A 857 -7.46 -19.17 -35.28
C THR A 857 -7.27 -20.20 -34.18
N ALA A 858 -6.96 -19.77 -32.96
CA ALA A 858 -6.84 -20.65 -31.81
C ALA A 858 -8.14 -21.45 -31.54
N LEU A 859 -9.31 -20.96 -31.98
CA LEU A 859 -10.58 -21.69 -31.85
C LEU A 859 -10.55 -23.04 -32.58
N ALA A 860 -9.81 -23.17 -33.67
CA ALA A 860 -9.62 -24.44 -34.39
C ALA A 860 -8.85 -25.48 -33.54
N GLY A 861 -8.11 -25.02 -32.53
CA GLY A 861 -7.38 -25.85 -31.57
C GLY A 861 -8.24 -26.47 -30.47
N MET A 862 -9.57 -26.27 -30.48
CA MET A 862 -10.50 -26.99 -29.61
C MET A 862 -10.60 -28.47 -30.05
N VAL A 863 -9.70 -29.31 -29.55
CA VAL A 863 -9.67 -30.76 -29.78
C VAL A 863 -10.32 -31.50 -28.60
N ASP A 864 -10.85 -32.71 -28.82
CA ASP A 864 -11.25 -33.58 -27.72
C ASP A 864 -10.06 -33.80 -26.77
N VAL A 865 -10.21 -33.33 -25.53
CA VAL A 865 -9.25 -33.59 -24.46
C VAL A 865 -9.24 -35.11 -24.21
N PRO A 866 -8.06 -35.75 -24.11
CA PRO A 866 -7.98 -37.15 -23.67
C PRO A 866 -8.75 -37.36 -22.36
N ASP A 867 -9.22 -38.57 -22.09
CA ASP A 867 -9.98 -38.86 -20.85
C ASP A 867 -9.25 -38.33 -19.62
N LEU A 868 -9.78 -37.24 -19.06
CA LEU A 868 -9.21 -36.57 -17.91
C LEU A 868 -9.64 -37.35 -16.66
N ALA A 869 -8.72 -37.73 -15.79
CA ALA A 869 -9.12 -38.33 -14.52
C ALA A 869 -9.81 -37.25 -13.66
N ASP A 870 -11.12 -37.36 -13.45
CA ASP A 870 -11.94 -36.50 -12.57
C ASP A 870 -11.90 -34.99 -12.93
N PRO A 871 -12.40 -34.59 -14.11
CA PRO A 871 -12.53 -33.19 -14.49
C PRO A 871 -13.58 -32.50 -13.61
N PRO A 872 -13.36 -31.23 -13.24
CA PRO A 872 -14.32 -30.45 -12.46
C PRO A 872 -15.64 -30.27 -13.21
N ASP A 873 -16.77 -30.55 -12.54
CA ASP A 873 -18.10 -30.24 -13.08
C ASP A 873 -18.30 -28.71 -13.06
N PRO A 874 -18.51 -28.04 -14.21
CA PRO A 874 -18.69 -26.59 -14.27
C PRO A 874 -19.92 -26.07 -13.50
N ARG A 875 -20.83 -26.94 -13.05
CA ARG A 875 -22.07 -26.58 -12.33
C ARG A 875 -21.91 -26.44 -10.81
N ILE A 876 -20.78 -26.85 -10.24
CA ILE A 876 -20.55 -26.74 -8.80
C ILE A 876 -20.29 -25.27 -8.39
N SER A 877 -20.24 -24.99 -7.09
CA SER A 877 -20.11 -23.61 -6.60
C SER A 877 -18.77 -22.93 -6.96
N GLN A 878 -17.66 -23.68 -6.95
CA GLN A 878 -16.30 -23.13 -7.17
C GLN A 878 -15.41 -24.02 -8.08
N PRO A 879 -15.84 -24.34 -9.32
CA PRO A 879 -15.12 -25.25 -10.20
C PRO A 879 -13.73 -24.74 -10.60
N LEU A 880 -13.61 -23.42 -10.79
CA LEU A 880 -12.35 -22.78 -11.17
C LEU A 880 -11.31 -22.90 -10.06
N THR A 881 -11.67 -22.57 -8.81
CA THR A 881 -10.78 -22.67 -7.65
C THR A 881 -10.24 -24.09 -7.49
N SER A 882 -11.12 -25.08 -7.47
CA SER A 882 -10.74 -26.49 -7.32
C SER A 882 -9.81 -26.96 -8.44
N TRP A 883 -10.02 -26.50 -9.68
CA TRP A 883 -9.13 -26.82 -10.79
C TRP A 883 -7.75 -26.18 -10.63
N LEU A 884 -7.70 -24.90 -10.28
CA LEU A 884 -6.44 -24.16 -10.12
C LEU A 884 -5.60 -24.72 -8.97
N GLU A 885 -6.22 -25.15 -7.86
CA GLU A 885 -5.53 -25.85 -6.77
C GLU A 885 -4.93 -27.18 -7.24
N ARG A 886 -5.68 -27.95 -8.03
CA ARG A 886 -5.19 -29.21 -8.61
C ARG A 886 -3.99 -28.99 -9.53
N LEU A 887 -4.03 -27.96 -10.38
CA LEU A 887 -2.92 -27.62 -11.28
C LEU A 887 -1.60 -27.34 -10.55
N GLN A 888 -1.64 -26.92 -9.28
CA GLN A 888 -0.44 -26.69 -8.48
C GLN A 888 0.18 -27.99 -7.94
N ILE A 889 -0.57 -29.10 -7.93
CA ILE A 889 -0.18 -30.37 -7.29
C ILE A 889 0.02 -31.50 -8.33
N ASP A 890 -0.81 -31.54 -9.36
CA ASP A 890 -0.89 -32.65 -10.33
C ASP A 890 0.00 -32.42 -11.56
N VAL A 891 1.11 -33.14 -11.64
CA VAL A 891 2.10 -33.05 -12.74
C VAL A 891 1.72 -33.94 -13.95
N ALA A 892 0.70 -34.79 -13.82
CA ALA A 892 0.36 -35.82 -14.82
C ALA A 892 -0.77 -35.43 -15.80
N LEU A 893 -1.13 -34.13 -15.87
CA LEU A 893 -2.22 -33.65 -16.72
C LEU A 893 -1.82 -33.59 -18.21
N PRO A 894 -2.78 -33.83 -19.14
CA PRO A 894 -2.54 -33.66 -20.57
C PRO A 894 -2.06 -32.25 -20.91
N GLU A 895 -1.19 -32.12 -21.92
CA GLU A 895 -0.59 -30.84 -22.32
C GLU A 895 -1.65 -29.74 -22.54
N GLN A 896 -2.80 -30.09 -23.12
CA GLN A 896 -3.88 -29.19 -23.49
C GLN A 896 -4.56 -28.50 -22.29
N VAL A 897 -4.51 -29.11 -21.11
CA VAL A 897 -5.06 -28.57 -19.85
C VAL A 897 -4.00 -28.49 -18.74
N SER A 898 -2.73 -28.40 -19.13
CA SER A 898 -1.60 -28.32 -18.21
C SER A 898 -1.39 -26.90 -17.66
N ALA A 899 -0.73 -26.81 -16.50
CA ALA A 899 -0.32 -25.53 -15.92
C ALA A 899 0.56 -24.70 -16.87
N GLN A 900 1.42 -25.36 -17.67
CA GLN A 900 2.26 -24.68 -18.66
C GLN A 900 1.43 -24.09 -19.81
N LYS A 901 0.38 -24.78 -20.26
CA LYS A 901 -0.51 -24.28 -21.31
C LYS A 901 -1.31 -23.06 -20.84
N LEU A 902 -1.82 -23.08 -19.61
CA LEU A 902 -2.49 -21.93 -19.00
C LEU A 902 -1.54 -20.74 -18.86
N SER A 903 -0.31 -20.98 -18.39
CA SER A 903 0.72 -19.95 -18.28
C SER A 903 1.07 -19.32 -19.63
N ASN A 904 1.24 -20.13 -20.68
CA ASN A 904 1.48 -19.64 -22.04
C ASN A 904 0.29 -18.81 -22.57
N ALA A 905 -0.94 -19.22 -22.29
CA ALA A 905 -2.14 -18.49 -22.71
C ALA A 905 -2.22 -17.10 -22.05
N LEU A 906 -1.94 -17.00 -20.75
CA LEU A 906 -1.90 -15.73 -20.01
C LEU A 906 -0.77 -14.82 -20.49
N ASN A 907 0.39 -15.38 -20.86
CA ASN A 907 1.50 -14.61 -21.42
C ASN A 907 1.17 -14.07 -22.83
N SER A 908 0.54 -14.89 -23.69
CA SER A 908 0.07 -14.44 -25.01
C SER A 908 -0.98 -13.31 -24.91
N ALA A 909 -1.91 -13.45 -23.98
CA ALA A 909 -2.90 -12.43 -23.63
C ALA A 909 -2.24 -11.09 -23.28
N ARG A 910 -1.28 -11.14 -22.36
CA ARG A 910 -0.50 -9.97 -21.93
C ARG A 910 0.29 -9.35 -23.07
N PHE A 911 0.93 -10.16 -23.91
CA PHE A 911 1.64 -9.67 -25.09
C PHE A 911 0.70 -8.90 -26.03
N ARG A 912 -0.46 -9.48 -26.37
CA ARG A 912 -1.44 -8.83 -27.25
C ARG A 912 -1.95 -7.52 -26.66
N MET A 913 -2.39 -7.51 -25.41
CA MET A 913 -2.90 -6.30 -24.75
C MET A 913 -1.82 -5.22 -24.51
N ARG A 914 -0.52 -5.52 -24.63
CA ARG A 914 0.54 -4.52 -24.47
C ARG A 914 1.15 -4.05 -25.77
N VAL A 915 1.38 -4.97 -26.70
CA VAL A 915 2.22 -4.74 -27.90
C VAL A 915 1.36 -4.47 -29.14
N THR A 916 0.08 -4.89 -29.15
CA THR A 916 -0.82 -4.65 -30.28
C THR A 916 -1.83 -3.54 -29.98
N ASP A 917 -2.70 -3.26 -30.94
CA ASP A 917 -3.79 -2.30 -30.81
C ASP A 917 -4.86 -2.71 -29.77
N LEU A 918 -4.82 -3.96 -29.29
CA LEU A 918 -5.64 -4.46 -28.18
C LEU A 918 -5.29 -3.83 -26.82
N ARG A 919 -4.22 -3.03 -26.74
CA ARG A 919 -3.98 -2.09 -25.63
C ARG A 919 -5.14 -1.14 -25.38
N VAL A 920 -6.04 -0.98 -26.36
CA VAL A 920 -7.32 -0.28 -26.21
C VAL A 920 -8.12 -0.79 -25.01
N LEU A 921 -8.04 -2.09 -24.66
CA LEU A 921 -8.72 -2.69 -23.51
C LEU A 921 -8.15 -2.25 -22.15
N LEU A 922 -6.87 -1.89 -22.13
CA LEU A 922 -6.17 -1.45 -20.92
C LEU A 922 -6.11 0.08 -20.79
N GLY A 923 -6.52 0.80 -21.83
CA GLY A 923 -6.45 2.26 -21.90
C GLY A 923 -7.58 2.96 -21.14
N SER A 924 -8.00 4.10 -21.70
CA SER A 924 -9.00 5.00 -21.11
C SER A 924 -10.02 5.54 -22.13
N ASN A 925 -10.22 4.79 -23.21
CA ASN A 925 -11.25 5.04 -24.22
C ASN A 925 -12.61 4.42 -23.79
N SER A 926 -13.66 4.65 -24.57
CA SER A 926 -15.01 4.07 -24.40
C SER A 926 -14.97 2.56 -24.14
N THR A 927 -14.24 1.82 -24.99
CA THR A 927 -14.08 0.37 -24.90
C THR A 927 -13.41 -0.06 -23.58
N ALA A 928 -12.38 0.67 -23.13
CA ALA A 928 -11.69 0.39 -21.87
C ALA A 928 -12.60 0.64 -20.64
N THR A 929 -13.48 1.65 -20.71
CA THR A 929 -14.45 1.93 -19.65
C THR A 929 -15.45 0.79 -19.51
N VAL A 930 -16.02 0.33 -20.63
CA VAL A 930 -16.93 -0.83 -20.66
C VAL A 930 -16.20 -2.07 -20.17
N ALA A 931 -14.98 -2.30 -20.66
CA ALA A 931 -14.14 -3.41 -20.22
C ALA A 931 -13.88 -3.38 -18.70
N GLY A 932 -13.58 -2.21 -18.16
CA GLY A 932 -13.41 -1.95 -16.73
C GLY A 932 -14.64 -2.31 -15.92
N ALA A 933 -15.83 -1.87 -16.35
CA ALA A 933 -17.09 -2.19 -15.68
C ALA A 933 -17.43 -3.69 -15.75
N ILE A 934 -17.06 -4.38 -16.83
CA ILE A 934 -17.24 -5.83 -16.96
C ILE A 934 -16.39 -6.59 -15.93
N ILE A 935 -15.15 -6.14 -15.68
CA ILE A 935 -14.22 -6.81 -14.76
C ILE A 935 -14.31 -6.36 -13.29
N GLU A 936 -14.99 -5.25 -13.00
CA GLU A 936 -15.08 -4.66 -11.66
C GLU A 936 -15.75 -5.55 -10.59
N PRO A 937 -16.84 -6.29 -10.87
CA PRO A 937 -17.56 -7.10 -9.87
C PRO A 937 -16.84 -8.38 -9.40
N TRP A 938 -15.55 -8.50 -9.70
CA TRP A 938 -14.73 -9.65 -9.37
C TRP A 938 -14.68 -9.88 -7.84
N ARG A 939 -15.12 -11.08 -7.41
CA ARG A 939 -14.95 -11.61 -6.05
C ARG A 939 -13.73 -12.52 -6.06
N GLY A 940 -12.90 -12.48 -5.01
CA GLY A 940 -11.51 -12.97 -4.96
C GLY A 940 -11.18 -14.43 -5.33
N GLU A 941 -12.09 -15.20 -5.92
CA GLU A 941 -11.89 -16.59 -6.39
C GLU A 941 -10.85 -16.69 -7.54
N GLY A 942 -10.59 -15.59 -8.27
CA GLY A 942 -9.57 -15.55 -9.34
C GLY A 942 -8.13 -15.25 -8.88
N THR A 943 -7.87 -15.05 -7.58
CA THR A 943 -6.50 -14.76 -7.08
C THR A 943 -5.52 -15.90 -7.39
N LEU A 944 -6.00 -17.14 -7.38
CA LEU A 944 -5.19 -18.31 -7.75
C LEU A 944 -4.77 -18.32 -9.22
N LEU A 945 -5.57 -17.73 -10.12
CA LEU A 945 -5.25 -17.68 -11.56
C LEU A 945 -3.96 -16.89 -11.79
N ARG A 946 -3.69 -15.91 -10.92
CA ARG A 946 -2.46 -15.11 -10.92
C ARG A 946 -1.20 -15.94 -10.73
N SER A 947 -1.26 -17.02 -9.96
CA SER A 947 -0.10 -17.88 -9.67
C SER A 947 0.47 -18.57 -10.93
N PHE A 948 -0.32 -18.64 -12.02
CA PHE A 948 0.10 -19.21 -13.29
C PHE A 948 0.71 -18.18 -14.26
N GLU A 949 0.74 -16.91 -13.89
CA GLU A 949 1.35 -15.84 -14.69
C GLU A 949 2.83 -15.68 -14.31
N LYS A 950 3.74 -16.17 -15.17
CA LYS A 950 5.18 -16.24 -14.85
C LYS A 950 5.92 -14.90 -14.90
N ASP A 951 5.36 -13.89 -15.57
CA ASP A 951 6.00 -12.58 -15.78
C ASP A 951 5.64 -11.52 -14.72
N GLY A 952 5.21 -11.94 -13.52
CA GLY A 952 5.15 -11.05 -12.34
C GLY A 952 3.88 -10.23 -12.16
N GLY A 953 2.74 -10.68 -12.70
CA GLY A 953 1.40 -10.34 -12.18
C GLY A 953 1.08 -8.85 -12.12
N GLY A 954 1.65 -8.06 -13.03
CA GLY A 954 1.68 -6.61 -12.95
C GLY A 954 0.36 -5.88 -12.75
N ASP A 955 -0.42 -5.82 -13.83
CA ASP A 955 -1.80 -5.34 -13.81
C ASP A 955 -2.74 -6.55 -13.68
N ASP A 956 -3.64 -6.49 -12.70
CA ASP A 956 -4.68 -7.49 -12.49
C ASP A 956 -5.74 -7.47 -13.60
N ARG A 957 -5.80 -6.42 -14.44
CA ARG A 957 -6.77 -6.37 -15.54
C ARG A 957 -6.62 -7.56 -16.49
N VAL A 958 -5.40 -7.99 -16.81
CA VAL A 958 -5.18 -9.17 -17.68
C VAL A 958 -5.79 -10.42 -17.04
N THR A 959 -5.48 -10.68 -15.76
CA THR A 959 -6.03 -11.82 -15.03
C THR A 959 -7.55 -11.73 -14.84
N LYS A 960 -8.08 -10.53 -14.65
CA LYS A 960 -9.53 -10.30 -14.55
C LYS A 960 -10.25 -10.46 -15.90
N ILE A 961 -9.64 -10.04 -17.00
CA ILE A 961 -10.13 -10.30 -18.35
C ILE A 961 -10.12 -11.82 -18.60
N ALA A 962 -9.02 -12.51 -18.27
CA ALA A 962 -8.92 -13.96 -18.37
C ALA A 962 -10.01 -14.68 -17.55
N TYR A 963 -10.35 -14.16 -16.35
CA TYR A 963 -11.46 -14.67 -15.54
C TYR A 963 -12.83 -14.45 -16.21
N VAL A 964 -13.08 -13.29 -16.81
CA VAL A 964 -14.33 -13.03 -17.56
C VAL A 964 -14.43 -13.95 -18.78
N VAL A 965 -13.32 -14.15 -19.49
CA VAL A 965 -13.22 -15.04 -20.64
C VAL A 965 -13.40 -16.51 -20.25
N GLU A 966 -12.86 -16.93 -19.10
CA GLU A 966 -13.16 -18.23 -18.48
C GLU A 966 -14.65 -18.38 -18.21
N SER A 967 -15.27 -17.39 -17.56
CA SER A 967 -16.68 -17.46 -17.21
C SER A 967 -17.57 -17.51 -18.45
N PHE A 968 -17.19 -16.79 -19.52
CA PHE A 968 -17.85 -16.91 -20.82
C PHE A 968 -17.65 -18.30 -21.44
N ALA A 969 -16.44 -18.87 -21.38
CA ALA A 969 -16.15 -20.23 -21.85
C ALA A 969 -16.97 -21.30 -21.10
N ARG A 970 -17.15 -21.12 -19.80
CA ARG A 970 -18.00 -21.97 -18.95
C ARG A 970 -19.46 -21.88 -19.36
N SER A 971 -20.02 -20.67 -19.50
CA SER A 971 -21.38 -20.48 -20.00
C SER A 971 -21.56 -21.06 -21.41
N CYS A 972 -20.54 -20.96 -22.29
CA CYS A 972 -20.56 -21.59 -23.60
C CYS A 972 -20.59 -23.13 -23.53
N ALA A 973 -19.88 -23.74 -22.57
CA ALA A 973 -19.93 -25.19 -22.35
C ALA A 973 -21.31 -25.65 -21.84
N LEU A 974 -21.98 -24.83 -21.03
CA LEU A 974 -23.32 -25.08 -20.51
C LEU A 974 -24.46 -24.77 -21.50
N GLY A 975 -24.17 -24.11 -22.62
CA GLY A 975 -25.19 -23.65 -23.57
C GLY A 975 -25.87 -22.33 -23.19
N GLU A 976 -25.31 -21.59 -22.22
CA GLU A 976 -25.89 -20.39 -21.58
C GLU A 976 -25.23 -19.09 -22.06
N ALA A 977 -24.57 -19.10 -23.21
CA ALA A 977 -23.81 -17.93 -23.71
C ALA A 977 -24.67 -16.66 -23.88
N ASP A 978 -25.92 -16.80 -24.34
CA ASP A 978 -26.89 -15.69 -24.44
C ASP A 978 -27.30 -15.13 -23.07
N GLU A 979 -27.32 -15.96 -22.02
CA GLU A 979 -27.65 -15.55 -20.65
C GLU A 979 -26.48 -14.81 -20.00
N PHE A 980 -25.25 -15.25 -20.27
CA PHE A 980 -24.04 -14.56 -19.82
C PHE A 980 -23.99 -13.11 -20.30
N VAL A 981 -24.18 -12.87 -21.61
CA VAL A 981 -24.14 -11.51 -22.18
C VAL A 981 -25.25 -10.64 -21.60
N ARG A 982 -26.47 -11.18 -21.45
CA ARG A 982 -27.58 -10.47 -20.82
C ARG A 982 -27.30 -10.10 -19.37
N ALA A 983 -26.70 -11.01 -18.60
CA ALA A 983 -26.33 -10.75 -17.21
C ALA A 983 -25.24 -9.67 -17.09
N VAL A 984 -24.24 -9.68 -17.95
CA VAL A 984 -23.19 -8.64 -17.99
C VAL A 984 -23.78 -7.28 -18.38
N THR A 985 -24.64 -7.24 -19.39
CA THR A 985 -25.35 -6.02 -19.83
C THR A 985 -26.18 -5.44 -18.69
N TYR A 986 -27.03 -6.26 -18.08
CA TYR A 986 -27.87 -5.84 -16.95
C TYR A 986 -27.06 -5.31 -15.77
N ARG A 987 -25.95 -5.97 -15.43
CA ARG A 987 -25.10 -5.61 -14.29
C ARG A 987 -24.30 -4.34 -14.52
N THR A 988 -23.83 -4.11 -15.74
CA THR A 988 -22.97 -2.96 -16.07
C THR A 988 -23.76 -1.72 -16.47
N GLY A 989 -25.01 -1.88 -16.93
CA GLY A 989 -25.89 -0.79 -17.35
C GLY A 989 -25.56 -0.20 -18.73
N PHE A 990 -24.58 -0.76 -19.45
CA PHE A 990 -24.27 -0.39 -20.83
C PHE A 990 -25.19 -1.10 -21.83
N ASP A 991 -25.27 -0.56 -23.04
CA ASP A 991 -26.00 -1.20 -24.14
C ASP A 991 -25.32 -2.49 -24.59
N CYS A 992 -26.13 -3.44 -25.08
CA CYS A 992 -25.66 -4.76 -25.50
C CYS A 992 -24.55 -4.69 -26.56
N THR A 993 -24.61 -3.71 -27.47
CA THR A 993 -23.62 -3.48 -28.52
C THR A 993 -22.25 -3.11 -27.95
N ASP A 994 -22.21 -2.26 -26.92
CA ASP A 994 -20.95 -1.83 -26.29
C ASP A 994 -20.32 -2.96 -25.48
N VAL A 995 -21.16 -3.69 -24.73
CA VAL A 995 -20.75 -4.89 -23.99
C VAL A 995 -20.25 -5.97 -24.95
N GLY A 996 -20.96 -6.21 -26.05
CA GLY A 996 -20.62 -7.18 -27.08
C GLY A 996 -19.28 -6.91 -27.75
N ARG A 997 -19.02 -5.65 -28.12
CA ARG A 997 -17.73 -5.21 -28.67
C ARG A 997 -16.59 -5.38 -27.67
N ALA A 998 -16.77 -4.95 -26.43
CA ALA A 998 -15.76 -5.10 -25.39
C ALA A 998 -15.43 -6.59 -25.14
N LEU A 999 -16.47 -7.44 -25.02
CA LEU A 999 -16.29 -8.89 -24.89
C LEU A 999 -15.64 -9.52 -26.12
N THR A 1000 -15.96 -9.05 -27.33
CA THR A 1000 -15.34 -9.54 -28.58
C THR A 1000 -13.85 -9.21 -28.61
N LEU A 1001 -13.44 -8.01 -28.18
CA LEU A 1001 -12.04 -7.63 -28.10
C LEU A 1001 -11.31 -8.36 -26.97
N MET A 1002 -11.93 -8.54 -25.79
CA MET A 1002 -11.40 -9.39 -24.72
C MET A 1002 -11.19 -10.82 -25.19
N MET A 1003 -12.15 -11.38 -25.92
CA MET A 1003 -12.08 -12.71 -26.52
C MET A 1003 -10.90 -12.79 -27.51
N ARG A 1004 -10.75 -11.83 -28.43
CA ARG A 1004 -9.59 -11.77 -29.34
C ARG A 1004 -8.25 -11.60 -28.60
N ALA A 1005 -8.25 -10.90 -27.48
CA ALA A 1005 -7.08 -10.75 -26.62
C ALA A 1005 -6.70 -12.04 -25.89
N ASP A 1006 -7.67 -12.87 -25.49
CA ASP A 1006 -7.48 -14.02 -24.60
C ASP A 1006 -8.01 -15.34 -25.21
N VAL A 1007 -7.87 -15.49 -26.53
CA VAL A 1007 -8.46 -16.63 -27.26
C VAL A 1007 -7.94 -18.00 -26.81
N GLU A 1008 -6.68 -18.10 -26.42
CA GLU A 1008 -6.10 -19.33 -25.90
C GLU A 1008 -6.62 -19.65 -24.49
N VAL A 1009 -6.96 -18.64 -23.68
CA VAL A 1009 -7.59 -18.84 -22.35
C VAL A 1009 -9.00 -19.40 -22.54
N PHE A 1010 -9.77 -18.83 -23.47
CA PHE A 1010 -11.09 -19.35 -23.82
C PHE A 1010 -11.02 -20.82 -24.26
N VAL A 1011 -10.11 -21.16 -25.19
CA VAL A 1011 -9.95 -22.53 -25.71
C VAL A 1011 -9.56 -23.50 -24.59
N TYR A 1012 -8.64 -23.10 -23.71
CA TYR A 1012 -8.22 -23.89 -22.55
C TYR A 1012 -9.41 -24.25 -21.66
N PHE A 1013 -10.18 -23.24 -21.23
CA PHE A 1013 -11.29 -23.46 -20.31
C PHE A 1013 -12.51 -24.10 -20.97
N LYS A 1014 -12.81 -23.77 -22.24
CA LYS A 1014 -13.90 -24.41 -22.98
C LYS A 1014 -13.68 -25.92 -23.11
N ASN A 1015 -12.45 -26.34 -23.41
CA ASN A 1015 -12.07 -27.76 -23.48
C ASN A 1015 -12.22 -28.45 -22.12
N LEU A 1016 -11.72 -27.82 -21.05
CA LEU A 1016 -11.85 -28.31 -19.67
C LEU A 1016 -13.32 -28.54 -19.27
N TRP A 1017 -14.16 -27.50 -19.41
CA TRP A 1017 -15.56 -27.57 -18.98
C TRP A 1017 -16.38 -28.56 -19.81
N THR A 1018 -16.04 -28.71 -21.09
CA THR A 1018 -16.67 -29.72 -21.95
C THR A 1018 -16.29 -31.15 -21.52
N ALA A 1019 -15.04 -31.38 -21.10
CA ALA A 1019 -14.61 -32.67 -20.55
C ALA A 1019 -15.30 -32.97 -19.20
N GLY A 1020 -15.45 -31.96 -18.34
CA GLY A 1020 -16.23 -32.02 -17.09
C GLY A 1020 -17.66 -32.51 -17.29
N LEU A 1021 -18.35 -31.92 -18.27
CA LEU A 1021 -19.73 -32.28 -18.59
C LEU A 1021 -19.86 -33.71 -19.14
N LYS A 1022 -18.95 -34.14 -20.02
CA LYS A 1022 -18.98 -35.49 -20.60
C LYS A 1022 -18.93 -36.59 -19.52
N GLN A 1023 -18.13 -36.39 -18.47
CA GLN A 1023 -18.03 -37.37 -17.38
C GLN A 1023 -19.16 -37.27 -16.35
N GLY A 1024 -19.66 -36.08 -16.06
CA GLY A 1024 -20.80 -35.85 -15.16
C GLY A 1024 -22.13 -36.44 -15.65
N THR A 1025 -22.29 -36.68 -16.96
CA THR A 1025 -23.44 -37.40 -17.54
C THR A 1025 -23.35 -38.93 -17.47
N THR A 1026 -22.23 -39.48 -17.01
CA THR A 1026 -21.96 -40.93 -16.91
C THR A 1026 -21.93 -41.45 -15.46
N LYS A 1027 -22.19 -40.59 -14.47
CA LYS A 1027 -22.53 -40.95 -13.08
C LYS A 1027 -23.98 -40.58 -12.84
#